data_AF-D7GFA3-F1
#
_entry.id   AF-D7GFA3-F1
#
_cell.length_a   1.000
_cell.length_b   1.000
_cell.length_c   1.000
_cell.angle_alpha   90.00
_cell.angle_beta   90.00
_cell.angle_gamma   90.00
#
_symmetry.space_group_name_H-M   'P 1'
#
loop_
_entity.id
_entity.type
_entity.pdbx_description
1 polymer ?
#
loop_
_entity_poly.entity_id
_entity_poly.type
_entity_poly.pdbx_seq_one_letter_code
_entity_poly.pdbx_strand_id
1 'polypeptide(L)'
;MANRLVAESSPYLRGHADDLIDWWPWGPRALAEARRRQLPVLLSVGYASCHWCHVMAQESFRDPQVAQFVNDNFVAIAVDREERPDVDQVFMNATQALTGQGGWPMTVFCTPDGEPFFAGTYFPSQARVGQPSFLQVCQTLARAWAERRDEVVESGAHIASQLADQASAADPAGDQTGEPPAADELLARALALVDPDNGGFGTAPKFPQPASLDALMVTGEPHQIGAVQLSLEHIVRGGIHDIVGGGFHRYAVDAAWAVPHFEKMLDDNALLLGTLTRAWRRTGPETGDLREHFELAIRGIVGWLSREMAITTDAGTAFASGQDADSLDADGQRVEGAFYLWTPHQVEAVFNRRDALFAQAVFHLTPKGTMPDHSSTLRLHGDPDPDRLKRILGELREVRARRPAPARDDKVVAGWNGLLADSLTSAAMVFGEPEWLTMARSVLDYLWSVHHFDTDHAARSSLAGVAGPAPAVLEDYAGFALGAARLAGATGDTELLDRAVTVLGRGVELFGADDGGFFDAQHDEALFTRARQLADEGGPSATSIMVTALQVVAGLTGNRDWADRARRAEPGLWQVLEQTPLASGWGLTQLAIDAQATAGMGRAQVAIVDPESRPMGLLARAVWRLAPEGTVAALGTPDAPGFGELFAQRHDIDGAPTAYICRDETCFDPVTDFTRLRDPLWRRVVRASLPADGRRKGTRPAHDHGPGDRAHGAPGHDHGPATDGMRVMSHVATDKPRFEWRTLRTAEFGFPGDQRDALVAAVLDGTKTATSEPLDGYRRHDLDPGDELGNYEVVVDSLNQPVALIRINSVATVPLADVDQAHAARDGRGFTTAAQWRTAHEEFWNSDDFRAKLGEPTLELGDDTPIVLLGFRTYRPGDVVAGHVVDFSDVPGA
;
A
#
# COMPACT_ATOMS: atom_id res chain seq x y z
N MET A 1 -21.79 -26.84 -33.28
CA MET A 1 -21.97 -27.91 -32.26
C MET A 1 -22.14 -27.19 -30.91
N ALA A 2 -22.40 -27.88 -29.80
CA ALA A 2 -22.26 -27.21 -28.49
C ALA A 2 -20.78 -26.93 -28.25
N ASN A 3 -20.45 -25.73 -27.76
CA ASN A 3 -19.09 -25.36 -27.42
C ASN A 3 -18.59 -26.21 -26.23
N ARG A 4 -17.30 -26.54 -26.18
CA ARG A 4 -16.70 -27.33 -25.08
C ARG A 4 -16.81 -26.60 -23.75
N LEU A 5 -16.71 -25.26 -23.77
CA LEU A 5 -16.66 -24.44 -22.57
C LEU A 5 -17.94 -24.46 -21.71
N VAL A 6 -19.04 -25.03 -22.22
CA VAL A 6 -20.31 -25.19 -21.49
C VAL A 6 -20.18 -26.07 -20.23
N ALA A 7 -19.13 -26.87 -20.13
CA ALA A 7 -18.88 -27.81 -19.03
C ALA A 7 -17.83 -27.33 -18.00
N GLU A 8 -17.23 -26.15 -18.18
CA GLU A 8 -16.11 -25.67 -17.35
C GLU A 8 -16.58 -25.04 -16.03
N SER A 9 -15.72 -25.07 -15.00
CA SER A 9 -15.96 -24.41 -13.72
C SER A 9 -16.02 -22.89 -13.85
N SER A 10 -15.02 -22.30 -14.53
CA SER A 10 -14.89 -20.86 -14.73
C SER A 10 -16.18 -20.20 -15.28
N PRO A 11 -16.71 -19.16 -14.61
CA PRO A 11 -17.73 -18.28 -15.17
C PRO A 11 -17.26 -17.55 -16.44
N TYR A 12 -15.98 -17.17 -16.53
CA TYR A 12 -15.39 -16.54 -17.72
C TYR A 12 -15.44 -17.47 -18.94
N LEU A 13 -14.96 -18.71 -18.80
CA LEU A 13 -15.00 -19.70 -19.88
C LEU A 13 -16.46 -20.00 -20.30
N ARG A 14 -17.37 -20.16 -19.33
CA ARG A 14 -18.81 -20.32 -19.63
C ARG A 14 -19.43 -19.10 -20.32
N GLY A 15 -18.92 -17.89 -20.11
CA GLY A 15 -19.31 -16.68 -20.85
C GLY A 15 -19.04 -16.76 -22.36
N HIS A 16 -18.08 -17.59 -22.78
CA HIS A 16 -17.74 -17.87 -24.17
C HIS A 16 -18.43 -19.13 -24.74
N ALA A 17 -19.27 -19.83 -23.97
CA ALA A 17 -19.92 -21.07 -24.41
C ALA A 17 -20.98 -20.88 -25.52
N ASP A 18 -21.54 -19.68 -25.65
CA ASP A 18 -22.48 -19.31 -26.73
C ASP A 18 -21.80 -18.56 -27.90
N ASP A 19 -20.47 -18.39 -27.88
CA ASP A 19 -19.73 -17.78 -28.99
C ASP A 19 -19.70 -18.68 -30.22
N LEU A 20 -19.56 -18.07 -31.40
CA LEU A 20 -19.51 -18.78 -32.69
C LEU A 20 -18.15 -19.43 -32.99
N ILE A 21 -17.10 -19.05 -32.24
CA ILE A 21 -15.78 -19.67 -32.29
C ILE A 21 -15.82 -21.02 -31.55
N ASP A 22 -15.25 -22.07 -32.15
CA ASP A 22 -15.17 -23.43 -31.61
C ASP A 22 -14.10 -23.54 -30.52
N TRP A 23 -14.27 -22.78 -29.43
CA TRP A 23 -13.31 -22.67 -28.34
C TRP A 23 -13.00 -24.03 -27.67
N TRP A 24 -11.77 -24.12 -27.18
CA TRP A 24 -11.27 -25.18 -26.31
C TRP A 24 -10.81 -24.58 -24.97
N PRO A 25 -10.89 -25.31 -23.85
CA PRO A 25 -10.12 -25.00 -22.66
C PRO A 25 -8.63 -25.27 -22.93
N TRP A 26 -7.74 -24.63 -22.17
CA TRP A 26 -6.30 -24.92 -22.23
C TRP A 26 -5.98 -26.38 -21.85
N GLY A 27 -4.96 -26.94 -22.49
CA GLY A 27 -4.33 -28.20 -22.10
C GLY A 27 -4.05 -29.17 -23.25
N PRO A 28 -3.50 -30.37 -22.96
CA PRO A 28 -2.94 -31.27 -23.97
C PRO A 28 -3.90 -31.69 -25.10
N ARG A 29 -5.21 -31.70 -24.85
CA ARG A 29 -6.21 -32.05 -25.88
C ARG A 29 -6.33 -31.00 -26.99
N ALA A 30 -6.21 -29.71 -26.65
CA ALA A 30 -6.28 -28.63 -27.63
C ALA A 30 -5.01 -28.56 -28.49
N LEU A 31 -3.83 -28.69 -27.87
CA LEU A 31 -2.55 -28.77 -28.59
C LEU A 31 -2.46 -30.04 -29.46
N ALA A 32 -2.98 -31.18 -28.99
CA ALA A 32 -3.08 -32.39 -29.81
C ALA A 32 -3.99 -32.20 -31.04
N GLU A 33 -5.07 -31.43 -30.94
CA GLU A 33 -5.92 -31.07 -32.07
C GLU A 33 -5.20 -30.11 -33.04
N ALA A 34 -4.47 -29.11 -32.53
CA ALA A 34 -3.65 -28.21 -33.34
C ALA A 34 -2.60 -28.99 -34.15
N ARG A 35 -1.86 -29.91 -33.49
CA ARG A 35 -0.92 -30.85 -34.13
C ARG A 35 -1.61 -31.72 -35.18
N ARG A 36 -2.79 -32.27 -34.88
CA ARG A 36 -3.57 -33.14 -35.78
C ARG A 36 -4.10 -32.40 -37.02
N ARG A 37 -4.53 -31.15 -36.87
CA ARG A 37 -4.98 -30.29 -37.98
C ARG A 37 -3.81 -29.62 -38.71
N GLN A 38 -2.62 -29.59 -38.12
CA GLN A 38 -1.45 -28.80 -38.54
C GLN A 38 -1.72 -27.30 -38.65
N LEU A 39 -2.55 -26.79 -37.74
CA LEU A 39 -2.93 -25.38 -37.66
C LEU A 39 -2.35 -24.73 -36.40
N PRO A 40 -2.03 -23.42 -36.44
CA PRO A 40 -1.57 -22.67 -35.29
C PRO A 40 -2.67 -22.59 -34.22
N VAL A 41 -2.27 -22.23 -33.01
CA VAL A 41 -3.17 -21.91 -31.91
C VAL A 41 -3.51 -20.41 -31.95
N LEU A 42 -4.78 -20.07 -31.73
CA LEU A 42 -5.21 -18.76 -31.27
C LEU A 42 -5.52 -18.89 -29.78
N LEU A 43 -4.79 -18.19 -28.93
CA LEU A 43 -4.97 -18.15 -27.49
C LEU A 43 -5.61 -16.81 -27.09
N SER A 44 -6.69 -16.87 -26.31
CA SER A 44 -7.30 -15.71 -25.67
C SER A 44 -7.34 -15.91 -24.16
N VAL A 45 -6.76 -14.96 -23.42
CA VAL A 45 -6.67 -15.00 -21.94
C VAL A 45 -7.37 -13.79 -21.34
N GLY A 46 -8.17 -14.01 -20.30
CA GLY A 46 -8.97 -13.00 -19.63
C GLY A 46 -9.58 -13.50 -18.31
N TYR A 47 -10.57 -12.77 -17.79
CA TYR A 47 -11.30 -13.06 -16.55
C TYR A 47 -12.67 -12.40 -16.57
N ALA A 48 -13.60 -12.79 -15.71
CA ALA A 48 -15.02 -12.42 -15.83
C ALA A 48 -15.34 -10.95 -15.53
N SER A 49 -14.46 -10.23 -14.80
CA SER A 49 -14.67 -8.80 -14.49
C SER A 49 -14.16 -7.84 -15.56
N CYS A 50 -13.42 -8.35 -16.55
CA CYS A 50 -12.64 -7.57 -17.52
C CYS A 50 -13.54 -6.92 -18.61
N HIS A 51 -13.77 -5.61 -18.50
CA HIS A 51 -14.54 -4.83 -19.49
C HIS A 51 -14.07 -5.06 -20.94
N TRP A 52 -12.77 -4.88 -21.22
CA TRP A 52 -12.22 -5.03 -22.57
C TRP A 52 -12.34 -6.46 -23.12
N CYS A 53 -12.41 -7.46 -22.24
CA CYS A 53 -12.65 -8.86 -22.62
C CYS A 53 -14.09 -9.05 -23.11
N HIS A 54 -15.08 -8.46 -22.40
CA HIS A 54 -16.48 -8.42 -22.86
C HIS A 54 -16.63 -7.67 -24.18
N VAL A 55 -16.00 -6.50 -24.32
CA VAL A 55 -16.03 -5.70 -25.56
C VAL A 55 -15.47 -6.50 -26.73
N MET A 56 -14.31 -7.14 -26.59
CA MET A 56 -13.70 -7.92 -27.67
C MET A 56 -14.53 -9.16 -28.05
N ALA A 57 -15.14 -9.82 -27.07
CA ALA A 57 -16.04 -10.96 -27.31
C ALA A 57 -17.30 -10.53 -28.09
N GLN A 58 -17.94 -9.44 -27.66
CA GLN A 58 -19.14 -8.91 -28.28
C GLN A 58 -18.89 -8.29 -29.67
N GLU A 59 -17.80 -7.55 -29.84
CA GLU A 59 -17.41 -6.93 -31.12
C GLU A 59 -16.89 -7.94 -32.16
N SER A 60 -16.09 -8.94 -31.73
CA SER A 60 -15.31 -9.78 -32.66
C SER A 60 -15.65 -11.27 -32.60
N PHE A 61 -15.73 -11.90 -31.42
CA PHE A 61 -15.89 -13.37 -31.32
C PHE A 61 -17.30 -13.86 -31.72
N ARG A 62 -18.28 -12.95 -31.69
CA ARG A 62 -19.68 -13.20 -32.08
C ARG A 62 -20.01 -12.78 -33.52
N ASP A 63 -19.07 -12.21 -34.25
CA ASP A 63 -19.25 -11.95 -35.69
C ASP A 63 -19.14 -13.27 -36.49
N PRO A 64 -20.14 -13.64 -37.33
CA PRO A 64 -20.12 -14.91 -38.06
C PRO A 64 -18.99 -15.04 -39.10
N GLN A 65 -18.52 -13.93 -39.68
CA GLN A 65 -17.41 -13.94 -40.65
C GLN A 65 -16.07 -14.13 -39.93
N VAL A 66 -15.87 -13.45 -38.80
CA VAL A 66 -14.70 -13.66 -37.92
C VAL A 66 -14.68 -15.10 -37.43
N ALA A 67 -15.78 -15.58 -36.85
CA ALA A 67 -15.86 -16.91 -36.27
C ALA A 67 -15.63 -18.02 -37.30
N GLN A 68 -16.22 -17.94 -38.49
CA GLN A 68 -15.94 -18.91 -39.55
C GLN A 68 -14.46 -18.89 -39.96
N PHE A 69 -13.86 -17.72 -40.15
CA PHE A 69 -12.45 -17.60 -40.51
C PHE A 69 -11.52 -18.17 -39.42
N VAL A 70 -11.81 -17.88 -38.15
CA VAL A 70 -11.09 -18.45 -37.02
C VAL A 70 -11.27 -19.96 -36.96
N ASN A 71 -12.48 -20.50 -37.12
CA ASN A 71 -12.74 -21.93 -37.03
C ASN A 71 -12.03 -22.75 -38.12
N ASP A 72 -11.88 -22.20 -39.33
CA ASP A 72 -11.22 -22.88 -40.45
C ASP A 72 -9.68 -22.92 -40.29
N ASN A 73 -9.07 -21.82 -39.83
CA ASN A 73 -7.60 -21.63 -39.80
C ASN A 73 -6.96 -21.81 -38.41
N PHE A 74 -7.75 -21.57 -37.36
CA PHE A 74 -7.47 -21.64 -35.92
C PHE A 74 -7.59 -23.06 -35.33
N VAL A 75 -6.84 -23.36 -34.27
CA VAL A 75 -7.42 -24.00 -33.08
C VAL A 75 -7.50 -22.94 -31.99
N ALA A 76 -8.72 -22.58 -31.61
CA ALA A 76 -8.98 -21.48 -30.68
C ALA A 76 -9.08 -21.98 -29.23
N ILE A 77 -8.31 -21.38 -28.33
CA ILE A 77 -8.23 -21.72 -26.90
C ILE A 77 -8.57 -20.49 -26.06
N ALA A 78 -9.48 -20.64 -25.09
CA ALA A 78 -9.82 -19.63 -24.11
C ALA A 78 -9.27 -20.01 -22.72
N VAL A 79 -8.82 -19.03 -21.95
CA VAL A 79 -8.18 -19.23 -20.63
C VAL A 79 -8.65 -18.19 -19.61
N ASP A 80 -9.16 -18.67 -18.48
CA ASP A 80 -9.39 -17.85 -17.28
C ASP A 80 -8.07 -17.70 -16.52
N ARG A 81 -7.52 -16.49 -16.44
CA ARG A 81 -6.26 -16.22 -15.72
C ARG A 81 -6.35 -16.49 -14.21
N GLU A 82 -7.56 -16.45 -13.64
CA GLU A 82 -7.75 -16.70 -12.21
C GLU A 82 -7.73 -18.20 -11.90
N GLU A 83 -8.08 -19.06 -12.86
CA GLU A 83 -7.89 -20.51 -12.75
C GLU A 83 -6.52 -20.96 -13.25
N ARG A 84 -5.93 -20.29 -14.26
CA ARG A 84 -4.63 -20.63 -14.87
C ARG A 84 -3.67 -19.43 -14.94
N PRO A 85 -3.19 -18.93 -13.78
CA PRO A 85 -2.22 -17.83 -13.74
C PRO A 85 -0.85 -18.23 -14.32
N ASP A 86 -0.56 -19.53 -14.36
CA ASP A 86 0.66 -20.10 -14.93
C ASP A 86 0.71 -19.96 -16.46
N VAL A 87 -0.43 -20.18 -17.12
CA VAL A 87 -0.60 -19.92 -18.55
C VAL A 87 -0.58 -18.41 -18.82
N ASP A 88 -1.25 -17.63 -17.97
CA ASP A 88 -1.28 -16.17 -18.05
C ASP A 88 0.13 -15.56 -17.99
N GLN A 89 0.92 -15.85 -16.94
CA GLN A 89 2.30 -15.36 -16.79
C GLN A 89 3.20 -15.71 -17.97
N VAL A 90 3.19 -16.98 -18.42
CA VAL A 90 4.06 -17.44 -19.52
C VAL A 90 3.76 -16.72 -20.83
N PHE A 91 2.48 -16.46 -21.13
CA PHE A 91 2.08 -15.73 -22.34
C PHE A 91 2.08 -14.20 -22.16
N MET A 92 1.98 -13.69 -20.93
CA MET A 92 2.15 -12.27 -20.61
C MET A 92 3.61 -11.85 -20.81
N ASN A 93 4.56 -12.64 -20.31
CA ASN A 93 5.99 -12.44 -20.57
C ASN A 93 6.31 -12.43 -22.08
N ALA A 94 5.71 -13.34 -22.84
CA ALA A 94 5.83 -13.34 -24.31
C ALA A 94 5.20 -12.09 -24.96
N THR A 95 4.05 -11.61 -24.46
CA THR A 95 3.36 -10.42 -24.96
C THR A 95 4.16 -9.15 -24.67
N GLN A 96 4.74 -9.02 -23.48
CA GLN A 96 5.63 -7.92 -23.11
C GLN A 96 6.91 -7.93 -23.95
N ALA A 97 7.55 -9.09 -24.13
CA ALA A 97 8.75 -9.24 -24.96
C ALA A 97 8.49 -8.90 -26.45
N LEU A 98 7.31 -9.23 -26.99
CA LEU A 98 6.96 -8.98 -28.39
C LEU A 98 6.40 -7.58 -28.68
N THR A 99 5.80 -6.90 -27.69
CA THR A 99 5.04 -5.66 -27.92
C THR A 99 5.47 -4.47 -27.05
N GLY A 100 6.35 -4.68 -26.06
CA GLY A 100 6.78 -3.69 -25.08
C GLY A 100 5.72 -3.32 -24.02
N GLN A 101 4.61 -4.03 -23.97
CA GLN A 101 3.47 -3.77 -23.07
C GLN A 101 2.66 -5.06 -22.80
N GLY A 102 1.73 -5.02 -21.87
CA GLY A 102 0.87 -6.15 -21.50
C GLY A 102 -0.56 -5.70 -21.13
N GLY A 103 -1.39 -6.65 -20.71
CA GLY A 103 -2.77 -6.41 -20.25
C GLY A 103 -3.80 -7.32 -20.92
N TRP A 104 -5.05 -7.26 -20.44
CA TRP A 104 -6.15 -8.13 -20.88
C TRP A 104 -7.23 -7.35 -21.67
N PRO A 105 -7.93 -7.99 -22.63
CA PRO A 105 -7.76 -9.37 -23.10
C PRO A 105 -6.42 -9.55 -23.79
N MET A 106 -5.75 -10.67 -23.51
CA MET A 106 -4.47 -11.01 -24.13
C MET A 106 -4.72 -11.98 -25.28
N THR A 107 -4.19 -11.66 -26.46
CA THR A 107 -4.40 -12.36 -27.72
C THR A 107 -3.06 -12.82 -28.28
N VAL A 108 -2.78 -14.12 -28.23
CA VAL A 108 -1.49 -14.70 -28.66
C VAL A 108 -1.72 -15.75 -29.74
N PHE A 109 -0.80 -15.83 -30.69
CA PHE A 109 -0.80 -16.85 -31.74
C PHE A 109 0.46 -17.71 -31.61
N CYS A 110 0.25 -19.02 -31.50
CA CYS A 110 1.30 -19.97 -31.15
C CYS A 110 1.42 -21.09 -32.19
N THR A 111 2.58 -21.75 -32.24
CA THR A 111 2.75 -23.00 -32.99
C THR A 111 1.81 -24.10 -32.44
N PRO A 112 1.57 -25.19 -33.18
CA PRO A 112 0.84 -26.36 -32.68
C PRO A 112 1.41 -26.97 -31.39
N ASP A 113 2.66 -26.62 -31.08
CA ASP A 113 3.43 -27.09 -29.92
C ASP A 113 3.43 -26.10 -28.75
N GLY A 114 2.78 -24.93 -28.90
CA GLY A 114 2.55 -23.93 -27.84
C GLY A 114 3.47 -22.70 -27.87
N GLU A 115 4.45 -22.65 -28.78
CA GLU A 115 5.46 -21.59 -28.83
C GLU A 115 4.87 -20.29 -29.43
N PRO A 116 4.93 -19.13 -28.75
CA PRO A 116 4.32 -17.90 -29.22
C PRO A 116 5.14 -17.27 -30.36
N PHE A 117 4.49 -16.92 -31.47
CA PHE A 117 5.14 -16.24 -32.61
C PHE A 117 4.55 -14.84 -32.91
N PHE A 118 3.39 -14.50 -32.35
CA PHE A 118 2.81 -13.17 -32.40
C PHE A 118 1.92 -12.94 -31.18
N ALA A 119 1.91 -11.73 -30.63
CA ALA A 119 1.10 -11.38 -29.47
C ALA A 119 0.54 -9.95 -29.58
N GLY A 120 -0.49 -9.66 -28.79
CA GLY A 120 -1.07 -8.34 -28.58
C GLY A 120 -2.18 -8.41 -27.54
N THR A 121 -2.78 -7.27 -27.22
CA THR A 121 -3.90 -7.19 -26.27
C THR A 121 -5.23 -7.10 -27.01
N TYR A 122 -5.91 -5.95 -26.95
CA TYR A 122 -7.18 -5.69 -27.61
C TYR A 122 -7.03 -5.44 -29.12
N PHE A 123 -7.82 -6.15 -29.93
CA PHE A 123 -7.98 -5.88 -31.36
C PHE A 123 -9.46 -5.58 -31.68
N PRO A 124 -9.78 -4.42 -32.28
CA PRO A 124 -11.16 -4.02 -32.57
C PRO A 124 -11.80 -4.82 -33.71
N SER A 125 -13.13 -4.83 -33.77
CA SER A 125 -13.89 -5.37 -34.93
C SER A 125 -13.55 -4.68 -36.25
N GLN A 126 -13.36 -3.36 -36.22
CA GLN A 126 -13.02 -2.53 -37.37
C GLN A 126 -11.68 -1.82 -37.17
N ALA A 127 -10.90 -1.71 -38.25
CA ALA A 127 -9.55 -1.15 -38.21
C ALA A 127 -9.58 0.34 -37.82
N ARG A 128 -8.68 0.73 -36.91
CA ARG A 128 -8.50 2.11 -36.44
C ARG A 128 -7.14 2.63 -36.95
N VAL A 129 -6.89 3.94 -36.84
CA VAL A 129 -5.61 4.51 -37.31
C VAL A 129 -4.46 3.92 -36.48
N GLY A 130 -3.57 3.17 -37.14
CA GLY A 130 -2.45 2.47 -36.49
C GLY A 130 -2.78 1.12 -35.85
N GLN A 131 -4.04 0.68 -35.84
CA GLN A 131 -4.46 -0.57 -35.20
C GLN A 131 -5.32 -1.42 -36.17
N PRO A 132 -4.83 -2.60 -36.62
CA PRO A 132 -5.60 -3.48 -37.50
C PRO A 132 -6.82 -4.05 -36.77
N SER A 133 -7.85 -4.48 -37.53
CA SER A 133 -8.93 -5.25 -36.91
C SER A 133 -8.50 -6.68 -36.58
N PHE A 134 -9.18 -7.31 -35.63
CA PHE A 134 -8.93 -8.71 -35.24
C PHE A 134 -8.97 -9.66 -36.45
N LEU A 135 -9.90 -9.45 -37.40
CA LEU A 135 -9.96 -10.21 -38.64
C LEU A 135 -8.73 -10.00 -39.55
N GLN A 136 -8.20 -8.78 -39.64
CA GLN A 136 -6.99 -8.49 -40.42
C GLN A 136 -5.74 -9.14 -39.81
N VAL A 137 -5.63 -9.18 -38.49
CA VAL A 137 -4.57 -9.92 -37.78
C VAL A 137 -4.70 -11.42 -38.10
N CYS A 138 -5.88 -12.01 -37.90
CA CYS A 138 -6.13 -13.41 -38.22
C CYS A 138 -5.78 -13.75 -39.69
N GLN A 139 -6.23 -12.93 -40.65
CA GLN A 139 -5.92 -13.14 -42.08
C GLN A 139 -4.43 -13.06 -42.39
N THR A 140 -3.70 -12.14 -41.74
CA THR A 140 -2.26 -11.96 -41.92
C THR A 140 -1.47 -13.15 -41.38
N LEU A 141 -1.83 -13.64 -40.18
CA LEU A 141 -1.11 -14.72 -39.51
C LEU A 141 -1.45 -16.10 -40.08
N ALA A 142 -2.71 -16.36 -40.46
CA ALA A 142 -3.08 -17.57 -41.20
C ALA A 142 -2.34 -17.64 -42.55
N ARG A 143 -2.19 -16.50 -43.25
CA ARG A 143 -1.39 -16.42 -44.48
C ARG A 143 0.10 -16.64 -44.23
N ALA A 144 0.65 -16.10 -43.14
CA ALA A 144 2.04 -16.35 -42.75
C ALA A 144 2.30 -17.84 -42.47
N TRP A 145 1.40 -18.51 -41.75
CA TRP A 145 1.48 -19.95 -41.50
C TRP A 145 1.39 -20.78 -42.80
N ALA A 146 0.52 -20.39 -43.74
CA ALA A 146 0.32 -21.11 -45.00
C ALA A 146 1.47 -20.92 -46.01
N GLU A 147 2.08 -19.73 -46.07
CA GLU A 147 3.10 -19.38 -47.08
C GLU A 147 4.54 -19.47 -46.56
N ARG A 148 4.78 -19.31 -45.25
CA ARG A 148 6.11 -19.15 -44.62
C ARG A 148 6.23 -19.91 -43.29
N ARG A 149 5.65 -21.11 -43.22
CA ARG A 149 5.56 -21.93 -41.99
C ARG A 149 6.88 -22.07 -41.24
N ASP A 150 7.96 -22.34 -41.96
CA ASP A 150 9.27 -22.61 -41.35
C ASP A 150 9.83 -21.37 -40.65
N GLU A 151 9.66 -20.17 -41.23
CA GLU A 151 10.02 -18.90 -40.59
C GLU A 151 9.22 -18.66 -39.29
N VAL A 152 7.94 -19.04 -39.29
CA VAL A 152 7.04 -18.88 -38.12
C VAL A 152 7.44 -19.83 -36.99
N VAL A 153 7.82 -21.07 -37.32
CA VAL A 153 8.30 -22.05 -36.32
C VAL A 153 9.69 -21.66 -35.78
N GLU A 154 10.63 -21.23 -36.63
CA GLU A 154 11.94 -20.74 -36.19
C GLU A 154 11.81 -19.51 -35.28
N SER A 155 10.92 -18.57 -35.64
CA SER A 155 10.57 -17.42 -34.79
C SER A 155 10.00 -17.85 -33.44
N GLY A 156 9.01 -18.75 -33.42
CA GLY A 156 8.37 -19.22 -32.19
C GLY A 156 9.36 -19.92 -31.25
N ALA A 157 10.17 -20.84 -31.78
CA ALA A 157 11.20 -21.55 -31.02
C ALA A 157 12.28 -20.59 -30.46
N HIS A 158 12.65 -19.54 -31.20
CA HIS A 158 13.60 -18.53 -30.72
C HIS A 158 13.04 -17.73 -29.54
N ILE A 159 11.78 -17.29 -29.62
CA ILE A 159 11.08 -16.56 -28.55
C ILE A 159 10.92 -17.47 -27.33
N ALA A 160 10.47 -18.71 -27.53
CA ALA A 160 10.31 -19.69 -26.46
C ALA A 160 11.65 -19.99 -25.74
N SER A 161 12.75 -20.16 -26.49
CA SER A 161 14.09 -20.34 -25.91
C SER A 161 14.50 -19.14 -25.07
N GLN A 162 14.35 -17.91 -25.58
CA GLN A 162 14.74 -16.70 -24.83
C GLN A 162 13.95 -16.52 -23.53
N LEU A 163 12.67 -16.85 -23.53
CA LEU A 163 11.82 -16.80 -22.33
C LEU A 163 12.13 -17.93 -21.34
N ALA A 164 12.46 -19.13 -21.83
CA ALA A 164 12.94 -20.23 -20.99
C ALA A 164 14.30 -19.91 -20.37
N ASP A 165 15.24 -19.40 -21.16
CA ASP A 165 16.55 -18.92 -20.71
C ASP A 165 16.39 -17.82 -19.65
N GLN A 166 15.48 -16.85 -19.83
CA GLN A 166 15.18 -15.81 -18.83
C GLN A 166 14.60 -16.38 -17.52
N ALA A 167 13.64 -17.32 -17.59
CA ALA A 167 13.07 -17.98 -16.41
C ALA A 167 14.09 -18.87 -15.66
N SER A 168 15.12 -19.36 -16.37
CA SER A 168 16.24 -20.13 -15.82
C SER A 168 17.43 -19.28 -15.39
N ALA A 169 17.63 -18.07 -15.93
CA ALA A 169 18.79 -17.21 -15.67
C ALA A 169 18.87 -16.63 -14.24
N ALA A 170 17.90 -16.95 -13.38
CA ALA A 170 18.01 -16.80 -11.94
C ALA A 170 18.95 -17.84 -11.28
N ASP A 171 19.60 -18.71 -12.05
CA ASP A 171 20.63 -19.69 -11.63
C ASP A 171 22.06 -19.10 -11.65
N PRO A 172 22.57 -18.57 -10.52
CA PRO A 172 23.99 -18.58 -10.24
C PRO A 172 24.37 -19.98 -9.75
N ALA A 173 24.86 -20.84 -10.64
CA ALA A 173 25.37 -22.17 -10.31
C ALA A 173 26.64 -22.09 -9.43
N GLY A 174 26.48 -21.77 -8.15
CA GLY A 174 27.55 -21.51 -7.19
C GLY A 174 27.05 -21.02 -5.82
N ASP A 175 27.85 -21.28 -4.80
CA ASP A 175 27.61 -20.96 -3.38
C ASP A 175 27.72 -19.44 -3.11
N GLN A 176 26.79 -18.66 -3.67
CA GLN A 176 26.75 -17.21 -3.58
C GLN A 176 25.42 -16.71 -3.00
N THR A 177 25.35 -16.65 -1.67
CA THR A 177 24.59 -15.58 -1.03
C THR A 177 25.18 -14.26 -1.50
N GLY A 178 24.51 -13.57 -2.44
CA GLY A 178 24.91 -12.23 -2.85
C GLY A 178 24.96 -11.28 -1.65
N GLU A 179 25.79 -10.24 -1.70
CA GLU A 179 25.67 -9.16 -0.74
C GLU A 179 24.35 -8.40 -1.03
N PRO A 180 23.47 -8.18 -0.05
CA PRO A 180 22.17 -7.55 -0.28
C PRO A 180 22.37 -6.10 -0.75
N PRO A 181 21.60 -5.62 -1.74
CA PRO A 181 21.75 -4.26 -2.26
C PRO A 181 21.36 -3.21 -1.22
N ALA A 182 21.82 -1.98 -1.42
CA ALA A 182 21.61 -0.88 -0.48
C ALA A 182 20.12 -0.50 -0.37
N ALA A 183 19.44 -1.02 0.65
CA ALA A 183 18.01 -0.81 0.89
C ALA A 183 17.61 0.68 0.90
N ASP A 184 18.42 1.54 1.54
CA ASP A 184 18.17 2.98 1.60
C ASP A 184 18.26 3.67 0.23
N GLU A 185 19.11 3.17 -0.68
CA GLU A 185 19.19 3.66 -2.06
C GLU A 185 17.96 3.24 -2.87
N LEU A 186 17.52 1.98 -2.74
CA LEU A 186 16.34 1.46 -3.41
C LEU A 186 15.05 2.14 -2.91
N LEU A 187 14.95 2.40 -1.60
CA LEU A 187 13.87 3.20 -1.01
C LEU A 187 13.90 4.65 -1.51
N ALA A 188 15.07 5.28 -1.61
CA ALA A 188 15.20 6.63 -2.18
C ALA A 188 14.81 6.68 -3.67
N ARG A 189 15.19 5.66 -4.45
CA ARG A 189 14.77 5.51 -5.86
C ARG A 189 13.26 5.27 -5.98
N ALA A 190 12.66 4.46 -5.10
CA ALA A 190 11.20 4.24 -5.07
C ALA A 190 10.43 5.51 -4.69
N LEU A 191 10.91 6.24 -3.68
CA LEU A 191 10.34 7.52 -3.23
C LEU A 191 10.36 8.57 -4.35
N ALA A 192 11.44 8.63 -5.14
CA ALA A 192 11.57 9.56 -6.27
C ALA A 192 10.61 9.27 -7.45
N LEU A 193 9.83 8.18 -7.40
CA LEU A 193 8.80 7.84 -8.38
C LEU A 193 7.37 8.15 -7.90
N VAL A 194 7.22 8.71 -6.68
CA VAL A 194 5.92 9.19 -6.16
C VAL A 194 5.53 10.50 -6.86
N ASP A 195 4.31 10.55 -7.37
CA ASP A 195 3.65 11.73 -7.94
C ASP A 195 3.43 12.78 -6.83
N PRO A 196 4.07 13.95 -6.87
CA PRO A 196 3.97 14.96 -5.81
C PRO A 196 2.66 15.77 -5.86
N ASP A 197 1.94 15.74 -6.98
CA ASP A 197 0.69 16.50 -7.19
C ASP A 197 -0.56 15.65 -6.90
N ASN A 198 -0.48 14.33 -7.15
CA ASN A 198 -1.61 13.41 -7.04
C ASN A 198 -1.37 12.14 -6.21
N GLY A 199 -0.16 11.93 -5.66
CA GLY A 199 0.17 10.76 -4.85
C GLY A 199 0.21 9.42 -5.60
N GLY A 200 0.83 8.41 -4.98
CA GLY A 200 1.11 7.10 -5.60
C GLY A 200 2.15 7.22 -6.72
N PHE A 201 2.36 6.15 -7.49
CA PHE A 201 3.49 6.07 -8.41
C PHE A 201 3.11 6.35 -9.87
N GLY A 202 4.02 7.02 -10.59
CA GLY A 202 3.93 7.18 -12.04
C GLY A 202 2.77 8.05 -12.55
N THR A 203 2.53 7.95 -13.87
CA THR A 203 1.50 8.70 -14.60
C THR A 203 0.27 7.83 -14.89
N ALA A 204 -0.79 8.43 -15.44
CA ALA A 204 -1.95 7.71 -15.96
C ALA A 204 -1.56 6.58 -16.96
N PRO A 205 -2.20 5.38 -16.90
CA PRO A 205 -3.13 4.90 -15.87
C PRO A 205 -2.40 4.51 -14.58
N LYS A 206 -3.02 4.76 -13.41
CA LYS A 206 -2.39 4.56 -12.09
C LYS A 206 -3.04 3.43 -11.28
N PHE A 207 -2.20 2.58 -10.73
CA PHE A 207 -2.54 1.46 -9.84
C PHE A 207 -2.12 1.80 -8.40
N PRO A 208 -2.86 1.40 -7.35
CA PRO A 208 -2.54 1.75 -5.95
C PRO A 208 -1.17 1.26 -5.43
N GLN A 209 -0.63 0.17 -6.00
CA GLN A 209 0.63 -0.50 -5.61
C GLN A 209 0.85 -0.60 -4.07
N PRO A 210 -0.04 -1.29 -3.32
CA PRO A 210 -0.01 -1.26 -1.85
C PRO A 210 1.31 -1.81 -1.28
N ALA A 211 1.86 -2.84 -1.92
CA ALA A 211 3.15 -3.46 -1.57
C ALA A 211 4.34 -2.49 -1.66
N SER A 212 4.33 -1.56 -2.63
CA SER A 212 5.39 -0.55 -2.78
C SER A 212 5.27 0.58 -1.75
N LEU A 213 4.04 0.89 -1.32
CA LEU A 213 3.77 1.81 -0.20
C LEU A 213 4.15 1.20 1.15
N ASP A 214 4.01 -0.12 1.32
CA ASP A 214 4.45 -0.84 2.53
C ASP A 214 5.97 -0.69 2.76
N ALA A 215 6.77 -0.81 1.70
CA ALA A 215 8.24 -0.67 1.78
C ALA A 215 8.67 0.69 2.32
N LEU A 216 8.06 1.77 1.81
CA LEU A 216 8.29 3.15 2.26
C LEU A 216 7.84 3.40 3.71
N MET A 217 7.00 2.53 4.30
CA MET A 217 6.62 2.64 5.70
C MET A 217 7.59 1.97 6.67
N VAL A 218 8.48 1.07 6.23
CA VAL A 218 9.32 0.25 7.13
C VAL A 218 10.15 1.13 8.07
N THR A 219 10.97 2.01 7.51
CA THR A 219 11.93 2.87 8.22
C THR A 219 11.28 3.77 9.28
N GLY A 220 10.09 4.29 8.96
CA GLY A 220 9.45 5.36 9.73
C GLY A 220 10.01 6.76 9.47
N GLU A 221 10.85 6.95 8.44
CA GLU A 221 11.39 8.26 8.10
C GLU A 221 10.27 9.25 7.69
N PRO A 222 10.19 10.45 8.29
CA PRO A 222 9.03 11.34 8.11
C PRO A 222 8.72 11.70 6.66
N HIS A 223 9.74 11.78 5.81
CA HIS A 223 9.58 12.10 4.38
C HIS A 223 9.03 10.91 3.58
N GLN A 224 9.33 9.67 3.97
CA GLN A 224 8.77 8.46 3.35
C GLN A 224 7.32 8.25 3.82
N ILE A 225 7.05 8.45 5.12
CA ILE A 225 5.70 8.42 5.68
C ILE A 225 4.81 9.50 5.08
N GLY A 226 5.30 10.73 4.90
CA GLY A 226 4.56 11.81 4.25
C GLY A 226 4.19 11.51 2.79
N ALA A 227 5.10 10.89 2.03
CA ALA A 227 4.81 10.45 0.67
C ALA A 227 3.76 9.33 0.61
N VAL A 228 3.79 8.37 1.54
CA VAL A 228 2.75 7.32 1.66
C VAL A 228 1.41 7.92 2.11
N GLN A 229 1.42 8.90 3.01
CA GLN A 229 0.23 9.62 3.45
C GLN A 229 -0.44 10.38 2.30
N LEU A 230 0.32 11.16 1.53
CA LEU A 230 -0.17 11.83 0.31
C LEU A 230 -0.74 10.81 -0.69
N SER A 231 -0.01 9.71 -0.92
CA SER A 231 -0.43 8.64 -1.83
C SER A 231 -1.78 8.05 -1.46
N LEU A 232 -1.93 7.62 -0.20
CA LEU A 232 -3.14 7.01 0.28
C LEU A 232 -4.27 8.04 0.45
N GLU A 233 -3.99 9.30 0.79
CA GLU A 233 -5.01 10.36 0.85
C GLU A 233 -5.71 10.54 -0.51
N HIS A 234 -4.93 10.68 -1.58
CA HIS A 234 -5.48 10.82 -2.93
C HIS A 234 -6.21 9.56 -3.40
N ILE A 235 -5.75 8.36 -3.00
CA ILE A 235 -6.43 7.09 -3.31
C ILE A 235 -7.77 6.96 -2.55
N VAL A 236 -7.83 7.25 -1.24
CA VAL A 236 -9.09 7.15 -0.45
C VAL A 236 -10.08 8.29 -0.71
N ARG A 237 -9.60 9.45 -1.19
CA ARG A 237 -10.46 10.56 -1.64
C ARG A 237 -10.85 10.44 -3.13
N GLY A 238 -10.11 9.68 -3.93
CA GLY A 238 -10.32 9.51 -5.37
C GLY A 238 -11.59 8.71 -5.71
N GLY A 239 -12.01 8.80 -6.98
CA GLY A 239 -13.14 8.04 -7.53
C GLY A 239 -12.84 6.54 -7.71
N ILE A 240 -11.59 6.13 -7.49
CA ILE A 240 -11.17 4.72 -7.35
C ILE A 240 -11.70 4.10 -6.05
N HIS A 241 -11.98 4.89 -5.01
CA HIS A 241 -12.65 4.44 -3.79
C HIS A 241 -14.18 4.55 -3.97
N ASP A 242 -14.88 3.41 -3.89
CA ASP A 242 -16.34 3.43 -3.80
C ASP A 242 -16.77 3.84 -2.38
N ILE A 243 -16.77 5.14 -2.10
CA ILE A 243 -17.11 5.68 -0.78
C ILE A 243 -18.55 5.36 -0.31
N VAL A 244 -19.46 4.92 -1.21
CA VAL A 244 -20.86 4.59 -0.88
C VAL A 244 -21.04 3.10 -0.59
N GLY A 245 -20.39 2.22 -1.35
CA GLY A 245 -20.43 0.76 -1.16
C GLY A 245 -19.33 0.22 -0.26
N GLY A 246 -18.22 0.93 -0.14
CA GLY A 246 -16.94 0.42 0.33
C GLY A 246 -16.17 -0.33 -0.76
N GLY A 247 -14.88 -0.57 -0.50
CA GLY A 247 -13.97 -1.23 -1.43
C GLY A 247 -13.47 -0.31 -2.55
N PHE A 248 -12.42 -0.77 -3.21
CA PHE A 248 -11.68 -0.05 -4.25
C PHE A 248 -11.82 -0.75 -5.59
N HIS A 249 -11.87 0.06 -6.64
CA HIS A 249 -11.69 -0.37 -8.02
C HIS A 249 -10.20 -0.60 -8.31
N ARG A 250 -9.85 -1.48 -9.27
CA ARG A 250 -8.45 -1.92 -9.46
C ARG A 250 -7.49 -0.78 -9.83
N TYR A 251 -7.88 0.11 -10.76
CA TYR A 251 -7.00 1.19 -11.22
C TYR A 251 -7.75 2.39 -11.78
N ALA A 252 -7.06 3.53 -11.87
CA ALA A 252 -7.55 4.77 -12.45
C ALA A 252 -6.99 5.03 -13.85
N VAL A 253 -7.83 5.52 -14.78
CA VAL A 253 -7.40 5.88 -16.14
C VAL A 253 -6.73 7.25 -16.22
N ASP A 254 -6.81 8.06 -15.16
CA ASP A 254 -6.20 9.39 -15.06
C ASP A 254 -5.26 9.51 -13.85
N ALA A 255 -4.43 10.56 -13.85
CA ALA A 255 -3.40 10.75 -12.84
C ALA A 255 -3.93 11.17 -11.45
N ALA A 256 -5.13 11.77 -11.41
CA ALA A 256 -5.76 12.36 -10.23
C ALA A 256 -6.80 11.42 -9.59
N TRP A 257 -6.70 10.11 -9.87
CA TRP A 257 -7.57 9.05 -9.35
C TRP A 257 -9.06 9.31 -9.56
N ALA A 258 -9.44 10.05 -10.60
CA ALA A 258 -10.79 10.57 -10.75
C ALA A 258 -11.76 9.54 -11.35
N VAL A 259 -11.32 8.79 -12.36
CA VAL A 259 -12.11 7.82 -13.12
C VAL A 259 -11.43 6.45 -13.04
N PRO A 260 -12.07 5.43 -12.42
CA PRO A 260 -11.57 4.07 -12.43
C PRO A 260 -11.94 3.33 -13.72
N HIS A 261 -11.27 2.21 -13.98
CA HIS A 261 -11.97 1.07 -14.59
C HIS A 261 -12.71 0.33 -13.48
N PHE A 262 -14.00 0.05 -13.67
CA PHE A 262 -14.93 -0.16 -12.54
C PHE A 262 -14.90 -1.57 -11.91
N GLU A 263 -14.03 -2.46 -12.39
CA GLU A 263 -13.79 -3.76 -11.76
C GLU A 263 -13.31 -3.61 -10.30
N LYS A 264 -13.80 -4.47 -9.40
CA LYS A 264 -13.29 -4.56 -8.01
C LYS A 264 -12.85 -5.98 -7.73
N MET A 265 -11.58 -6.17 -7.38
CA MET A 265 -11.00 -7.50 -7.19
C MET A 265 -10.61 -7.74 -5.72
N LEU A 266 -10.64 -9.00 -5.30
CA LEU A 266 -10.43 -9.39 -3.91
C LEU A 266 -8.97 -9.18 -3.45
N ASP A 267 -8.02 -9.45 -4.35
CA ASP A 267 -6.58 -9.26 -4.15
C ASP A 267 -6.23 -7.78 -3.88
N ASP A 268 -6.65 -6.86 -4.75
CA ASP A 268 -6.44 -5.42 -4.59
C ASP A 268 -6.99 -4.91 -3.24
N ASN A 269 -8.19 -5.34 -2.88
CA ASN A 269 -8.88 -4.93 -1.66
C ASN A 269 -8.29 -5.56 -0.39
N ALA A 270 -7.81 -6.80 -0.45
CA ALA A 270 -7.08 -7.45 0.64
C ALA A 270 -5.77 -6.72 0.94
N LEU A 271 -4.98 -6.42 -0.10
CA LEU A 271 -3.71 -5.70 0.03
C LEU A 271 -3.92 -4.27 0.56
N LEU A 272 -4.89 -3.53 0.01
CA LEU A 272 -5.24 -2.19 0.50
C LEU A 272 -5.72 -2.19 1.96
N LEU A 273 -6.47 -3.19 2.41
CA LEU A 273 -6.87 -3.32 3.81
C LEU A 273 -5.64 -3.40 4.74
N GLY A 274 -4.63 -4.19 4.36
CA GLY A 274 -3.36 -4.31 5.08
C GLY A 274 -2.56 -3.00 5.08
N THR A 275 -2.34 -2.40 3.90
CA THR A 275 -1.54 -1.18 3.73
C THR A 275 -2.19 0.04 4.40
N LEU A 276 -3.51 0.23 4.28
CA LEU A 276 -4.24 1.28 5.00
C LEU A 276 -4.16 1.09 6.52
N THR A 277 -4.20 -0.17 7.01
CA THR A 277 -4.03 -0.47 8.44
C THR A 277 -2.60 -0.13 8.93
N ARG A 278 -1.57 -0.39 8.10
CA ARG A 278 -0.19 0.03 8.37
C ARG A 278 -0.05 1.56 8.36
N ALA A 279 -0.63 2.24 7.38
CA ALA A 279 -0.62 3.70 7.29
C ALA A 279 -1.35 4.39 8.45
N TRP A 280 -2.51 3.86 8.88
CA TRP A 280 -3.25 4.34 10.06
C TRP A 280 -2.42 4.22 11.35
N ARG A 281 -1.60 3.17 11.49
CA ARG A 281 -0.63 3.02 12.61
C ARG A 281 0.48 4.08 12.56
N ARG A 282 0.90 4.51 11.37
CA ARG A 282 1.94 5.54 11.14
C ARG A 282 1.40 6.98 11.11
N THR A 283 0.09 7.19 11.21
CA THR A 283 -0.58 8.50 11.06
C THR A 283 -1.09 9.00 12.41
N GLY A 284 -0.40 9.97 13.03
CA GLY A 284 -0.76 10.51 14.35
C GLY A 284 -1.86 11.56 14.32
N PRO A 285 -2.37 12.03 15.49
CA PRO A 285 -3.41 13.06 15.57
C PRO A 285 -3.01 14.41 14.96
N GLU A 286 -1.71 14.65 14.76
CA GLU A 286 -1.18 15.87 14.18
C GLU A 286 -1.48 16.08 12.69
N THR A 287 -1.89 15.03 11.96
CA THR A 287 -2.24 15.04 10.53
C THR A 287 -3.70 15.42 10.24
N GLY A 288 -4.49 15.74 11.28
CA GLY A 288 -5.93 15.94 11.13
C GLY A 288 -6.66 14.70 10.61
N ASP A 289 -7.73 14.94 9.86
CA ASP A 289 -8.79 13.96 9.59
C ASP A 289 -8.37 12.85 8.61
N LEU A 290 -7.16 12.91 8.03
CA LEU A 290 -6.57 11.84 7.22
C LEU A 290 -6.64 10.46 7.91
N ARG A 291 -6.45 10.42 9.23
CA ARG A 291 -6.58 9.18 10.01
C ARG A 291 -8.00 8.62 9.99
N GLU A 292 -9.00 9.48 10.02
CA GLU A 292 -10.42 9.10 9.93
C GLU A 292 -10.78 8.68 8.51
N HIS A 293 -10.22 9.32 7.48
CA HIS A 293 -10.35 8.91 6.08
C HIS A 293 -9.80 7.50 5.82
N PHE A 294 -8.66 7.13 6.41
CA PHE A 294 -8.15 5.76 6.36
C PHE A 294 -9.07 4.77 7.11
N GLU A 295 -9.59 5.12 8.29
CA GLU A 295 -10.53 4.26 9.01
C GLU A 295 -11.86 4.08 8.26
N LEU A 296 -12.37 5.14 7.60
CA LEU A 296 -13.54 5.08 6.73
C LEU A 296 -13.33 4.11 5.56
N ALA A 297 -12.17 4.18 4.90
CA ALA A 297 -11.81 3.27 3.81
C ALA A 297 -11.67 1.81 4.28
N ILE A 298 -11.00 1.57 5.40
CA ILE A 298 -10.83 0.24 6.02
C ILE A 298 -12.19 -0.38 6.37
N ARG A 299 -13.05 0.37 7.06
CA ARG A 299 -14.43 -0.06 7.38
C ARG A 299 -15.30 -0.18 6.12
N GLY A 300 -14.99 0.59 5.09
CA GLY A 300 -15.55 0.47 3.74
C GLY A 300 -15.26 -0.91 3.15
N ILE A 301 -13.98 -1.29 3.00
CA ILE A 301 -13.56 -2.60 2.46
C ILE A 301 -14.23 -3.75 3.21
N VAL A 302 -14.12 -3.81 4.54
CA VAL A 302 -14.69 -4.91 5.32
C VAL A 302 -16.23 -4.92 5.25
N GLY A 303 -16.85 -3.75 5.17
CA GLY A 303 -18.28 -3.61 4.94
C GLY A 303 -18.73 -4.13 3.57
N TRP A 304 -17.96 -3.85 2.51
CA TRP A 304 -18.22 -4.34 1.14
C TRP A 304 -18.08 -5.86 1.08
N LEU A 305 -17.00 -6.41 1.65
CA LEU A 305 -16.78 -7.87 1.75
C LEU A 305 -18.00 -8.59 2.34
N SER A 306 -18.46 -8.16 3.52
CA SER A 306 -19.59 -8.79 4.23
C SER A 306 -20.96 -8.56 3.59
N ARG A 307 -21.13 -7.55 2.73
CA ARG A 307 -22.42 -7.26 2.05
C ARG A 307 -22.53 -7.87 0.67
N GLU A 308 -21.44 -7.85 -0.09
CA GLU A 308 -21.45 -8.06 -1.54
C GLU A 308 -20.60 -9.27 -1.94
N MET A 309 -19.46 -9.51 -1.28
CA MET A 309 -18.50 -10.56 -1.71
C MET A 309 -18.65 -11.91 -1.01
N ALA A 310 -19.41 -11.99 0.10
CA ALA A 310 -19.52 -13.20 0.89
C ALA A 310 -20.13 -14.39 0.11
N ILE A 311 -19.44 -15.53 0.18
CA ILE A 311 -19.84 -16.87 -0.28
C ILE A 311 -19.97 -17.75 0.95
N THR A 312 -21.20 -18.05 1.38
CA THR A 312 -21.48 -18.86 2.58
C THR A 312 -22.00 -20.25 2.19
N THR A 313 -21.41 -21.28 2.79
CA THR A 313 -21.69 -22.70 2.53
C THR A 313 -21.66 -23.49 3.84
N ASP A 314 -22.00 -24.78 3.80
CA ASP A 314 -21.86 -25.68 4.95
C ASP A 314 -20.39 -25.84 5.42
N ALA A 315 -19.41 -25.49 4.57
CA ALA A 315 -17.98 -25.49 4.87
C ALA A 315 -17.48 -24.19 5.54
N GLY A 316 -18.31 -23.15 5.62
CA GLY A 316 -17.95 -21.82 6.14
C GLY A 316 -18.21 -20.69 5.13
N THR A 317 -17.69 -19.50 5.44
CA THR A 317 -17.79 -18.30 4.60
C THR A 317 -16.42 -17.88 4.10
N ALA A 318 -16.29 -17.77 2.77
CA ALA A 318 -15.16 -17.16 2.08
C ALA A 318 -15.66 -16.02 1.17
N PHE A 319 -14.78 -15.42 0.35
CA PHE A 319 -15.11 -14.28 -0.50
C PHE A 319 -14.84 -14.56 -1.98
N ALA A 320 -15.77 -14.06 -2.81
CA ALA A 320 -15.73 -14.06 -4.27
C ALA A 320 -14.50 -13.34 -4.85
N SER A 321 -14.06 -13.70 -6.06
CA SER A 321 -12.80 -13.21 -6.65
C SER A 321 -12.90 -11.76 -7.13
N GLY A 322 -14.07 -11.33 -7.63
CA GLY A 322 -14.30 -9.93 -8.00
C GLY A 322 -15.74 -9.55 -8.33
N GLN A 323 -15.94 -8.26 -8.61
CA GLN A 323 -17.12 -7.68 -9.24
C GLN A 323 -16.75 -7.14 -10.63
N ASP A 324 -17.67 -7.37 -11.56
CA ASP A 324 -17.69 -6.89 -12.94
C ASP A 324 -17.58 -5.36 -13.02
N ALA A 325 -16.84 -4.85 -14.00
CA ALA A 325 -16.80 -3.42 -14.28
C ALA A 325 -18.13 -2.91 -14.86
N ASP A 326 -18.86 -3.80 -15.56
CA ASP A 326 -20.11 -3.50 -16.22
C ASP A 326 -21.34 -3.82 -15.35
N SER A 327 -22.37 -2.99 -15.47
CA SER A 327 -23.72 -3.31 -15.01
C SER A 327 -24.76 -2.93 -16.06
N LEU A 328 -26.03 -3.27 -15.84
CA LEU A 328 -27.10 -2.74 -16.69
C LEU A 328 -27.43 -1.29 -16.28
N ASP A 329 -27.60 -0.43 -17.29
CA ASP A 329 -28.10 0.94 -17.13
C ASP A 329 -29.64 0.99 -17.03
N ALA A 330 -30.21 2.20 -17.10
CA ALA A 330 -31.65 2.41 -17.03
C ALA A 330 -32.43 1.95 -18.27
N ASP A 331 -31.76 1.83 -19.42
CA ASP A 331 -32.31 1.36 -20.70
C ASP A 331 -31.96 -0.13 -20.97
N GLY A 332 -31.38 -0.81 -19.97
CA GLY A 332 -31.02 -2.22 -20.01
C GLY A 332 -29.79 -2.54 -20.86
N GLN A 333 -28.98 -1.54 -21.21
CA GLN A 333 -27.69 -1.76 -21.88
C GLN A 333 -26.61 -2.08 -20.85
N ARG A 334 -25.65 -2.93 -21.23
CA ARG A 334 -24.48 -3.24 -20.42
C ARG A 334 -23.44 -2.13 -20.61
N VAL A 335 -23.12 -1.41 -19.53
CA VAL A 335 -22.27 -0.20 -19.55
C VAL A 335 -21.34 -0.21 -18.33
N GLU A 336 -20.08 0.15 -18.55
CA GLU A 336 -19.08 0.25 -17.49
C GLU A 336 -19.48 1.30 -16.44
N GLY A 337 -19.39 0.96 -15.16
CA GLY A 337 -19.59 1.89 -14.05
C GLY A 337 -21.03 2.34 -13.77
N ALA A 338 -22.04 1.94 -14.57
CA ALA A 338 -23.41 2.44 -14.47
C ALA A 338 -24.07 2.25 -13.08
N PHE A 339 -23.70 1.20 -12.34
CA PHE A 339 -24.12 1.01 -10.96
C PHE A 339 -23.57 2.08 -10.00
N TYR A 340 -22.33 2.51 -10.21
CA TYR A 340 -21.55 3.35 -9.27
C TYR A 340 -21.71 4.85 -9.52
N LEU A 341 -21.94 5.28 -10.77
CA LEU A 341 -21.94 6.68 -11.23
C LEU A 341 -23.17 7.49 -10.77
N TRP A 342 -23.01 8.82 -10.62
CA TRP A 342 -24.09 9.72 -10.18
C TRP A 342 -24.16 11.02 -10.98
N THR A 343 -25.36 11.58 -11.14
CA THR A 343 -25.55 12.95 -11.63
C THR A 343 -26.01 13.90 -10.52
N PRO A 344 -25.78 15.23 -10.62
CA PRO A 344 -26.30 16.21 -9.67
C PRO A 344 -27.82 16.12 -9.46
N HIS A 345 -28.57 15.81 -10.53
CA HIS A 345 -30.03 15.63 -10.49
C HIS A 345 -30.45 14.36 -9.73
N GLN A 346 -29.72 13.25 -9.86
CA GLN A 346 -30.00 12.05 -9.05
C GLN A 346 -29.82 12.33 -7.55
N VAL A 347 -28.81 13.11 -7.16
CA VAL A 347 -28.59 13.51 -5.76
C VAL A 347 -29.66 14.50 -5.27
N GLU A 348 -30.13 15.42 -6.13
CA GLU A 348 -31.27 16.30 -5.83
C GLU A 348 -32.62 15.57 -5.73
N ALA A 349 -32.74 14.39 -6.35
CA ALA A 349 -33.93 13.53 -6.23
C ALA A 349 -33.95 12.69 -4.94
N VAL A 350 -32.79 12.53 -4.26
CA VAL A 350 -32.68 11.83 -2.97
C VAL A 350 -32.83 12.80 -1.80
N PHE A 351 -32.13 13.94 -1.85
CA PHE A 351 -31.96 14.80 -0.68
C PHE A 351 -32.76 16.10 -0.73
N ASN A 352 -33.08 16.64 0.45
CA ASN A 352 -33.50 18.04 0.57
C ASN A 352 -32.39 18.99 0.07
N ARG A 353 -32.74 20.23 -0.32
CA ARG A 353 -31.80 21.17 -0.96
C ARG A 353 -30.50 21.43 -0.17
N ARG A 354 -30.52 21.38 1.17
CA ARG A 354 -29.34 21.62 2.02
C ARG A 354 -28.37 20.42 2.01
N ASP A 355 -28.90 19.21 2.02
CA ASP A 355 -28.10 17.98 1.95
C ASP A 355 -27.67 17.66 0.51
N ALA A 356 -28.51 17.96 -0.50
CA ALA A 356 -28.13 17.87 -1.91
C ALA A 356 -26.96 18.79 -2.27
N LEU A 357 -26.99 20.07 -1.86
CA LEU A 357 -25.88 21.01 -2.08
C LEU A 357 -24.59 20.60 -1.35
N PHE A 358 -24.71 20.01 -0.16
CA PHE A 358 -23.55 19.49 0.57
C PHE A 358 -22.97 18.26 -0.13
N ALA A 359 -23.79 17.29 -0.51
CA ALA A 359 -23.34 16.11 -1.26
C ALA A 359 -22.72 16.49 -2.62
N GLN A 360 -23.28 17.49 -3.32
CA GLN A 360 -22.70 18.00 -4.57
C GLN A 360 -21.31 18.61 -4.37
N ALA A 361 -21.12 19.42 -3.32
CA ALA A 361 -19.83 20.02 -3.01
C ALA A 361 -18.79 18.99 -2.52
N VAL A 362 -19.18 18.15 -1.55
CA VAL A 362 -18.31 17.16 -0.89
C VAL A 362 -17.90 16.03 -1.84
N PHE A 363 -18.76 15.63 -2.79
CA PHE A 363 -18.44 14.59 -3.77
C PHE A 363 -18.00 15.11 -5.16
N HIS A 364 -17.88 16.42 -5.34
CA HIS A 364 -17.52 17.08 -6.62
C HIS A 364 -18.47 16.74 -7.80
N LEU A 365 -19.77 16.67 -7.54
CA LEU A 365 -20.79 16.47 -8.57
C LEU A 365 -21.07 17.78 -9.31
N THR A 366 -20.34 18.00 -10.42
CA THR A 366 -20.55 19.15 -11.30
C THR A 366 -21.49 18.81 -12.47
N PRO A 367 -22.20 19.78 -13.07
CA PRO A 367 -23.02 19.56 -14.27
C PRO A 367 -22.25 19.12 -15.53
N LYS A 368 -20.91 19.09 -15.49
CA LYS A 368 -20.06 18.61 -16.60
C LYS A 368 -19.92 17.08 -16.59
N GLY A 369 -19.98 16.46 -15.41
CA GLY A 369 -19.53 15.09 -15.17
C GLY A 369 -18.01 14.91 -15.07
N THR A 370 -17.58 13.74 -14.61
CA THR A 370 -16.24 13.19 -14.93
C THR A 370 -16.30 12.25 -16.14
N MET A 371 -17.49 11.73 -16.48
CA MET A 371 -17.74 10.80 -17.58
C MET A 371 -18.33 11.50 -18.82
N PRO A 372 -18.26 10.90 -20.03
CA PRO A 372 -18.79 11.48 -21.27
C PRO A 372 -20.30 11.74 -21.30
N ASP A 373 -21.08 11.06 -20.46
CA ASP A 373 -22.54 11.18 -20.33
C ASP A 373 -23.00 12.26 -19.31
N HIS A 374 -22.05 13.02 -18.76
CA HIS A 374 -22.23 13.98 -17.66
C HIS A 374 -22.52 13.38 -16.28
N SER A 375 -22.37 12.06 -16.09
CA SER A 375 -22.27 11.47 -14.76
C SER A 375 -20.88 11.67 -14.16
N SER A 376 -20.77 11.47 -12.84
CA SER A 376 -19.49 11.45 -12.13
C SER A 376 -19.34 10.26 -11.20
N THR A 377 -18.10 9.86 -11.02
CA THR A 377 -17.60 9.26 -9.79
C THR A 377 -17.75 10.21 -8.61
N LEU A 378 -17.88 9.69 -7.39
CA LEU A 378 -17.91 10.49 -6.17
C LEU A 378 -16.48 10.61 -5.63
N ARG A 379 -16.00 11.83 -5.36
CA ARG A 379 -14.63 12.07 -4.87
C ARG A 379 -14.67 12.97 -3.64
N LEU A 380 -13.98 12.61 -2.55
CA LEU A 380 -14.14 13.24 -1.24
C LEU A 380 -13.31 14.53 -1.09
N HIS A 381 -13.93 15.68 -1.33
CA HIS A 381 -13.29 17.00 -1.24
C HIS A 381 -13.55 17.71 0.10
N GLY A 382 -12.46 18.23 0.69
CA GLY A 382 -12.47 18.87 2.00
C GLY A 382 -12.73 17.87 3.12
N ASP A 383 -12.95 18.41 4.32
CA ASP A 383 -13.09 17.60 5.54
C ASP A 383 -14.53 17.78 6.08
N PRO A 384 -15.47 16.93 5.65
CA PRO A 384 -16.89 17.07 5.97
C PRO A 384 -17.24 16.50 7.35
N ASP A 385 -18.24 17.12 8.00
CA ASP A 385 -18.89 16.61 9.24
C ASP A 385 -19.16 15.08 9.16
N PRO A 386 -18.47 14.25 9.98
CA PRO A 386 -18.47 12.81 9.80
C PRO A 386 -19.85 12.15 9.96
N ASP A 387 -20.68 12.62 10.88
CA ASP A 387 -22.04 12.09 11.09
C ASP A 387 -22.97 12.44 9.92
N ARG A 388 -22.84 13.64 9.33
CA ARG A 388 -23.57 14.01 8.12
C ARG A 388 -23.09 13.26 6.89
N LEU A 389 -21.77 13.07 6.72
CA LEU A 389 -21.21 12.24 5.65
C LEU A 389 -21.76 10.82 5.77
N LYS A 390 -21.62 10.19 6.94
CA LYS A 390 -22.10 8.84 7.25
C LYS A 390 -23.59 8.64 6.97
N ARG A 391 -24.43 9.62 7.32
CA ARG A 391 -25.87 9.61 6.98
C ARG A 391 -26.09 9.63 5.47
N ILE A 392 -25.45 10.58 4.77
CA ILE A 392 -25.62 10.77 3.32
C ILE A 392 -25.11 9.57 2.52
N LEU A 393 -23.99 8.96 2.91
CA LEU A 393 -23.52 7.70 2.33
C LEU A 393 -24.51 6.55 2.55
N GLY A 394 -25.14 6.48 3.73
CA GLY A 394 -26.23 5.54 4.02
C GLY A 394 -27.42 5.68 3.09
N GLU A 395 -27.95 6.90 2.94
CA GLU A 395 -29.09 7.21 2.05
C GLU A 395 -28.75 6.98 0.57
N LEU A 396 -27.56 7.37 0.11
CA LEU A 396 -27.07 7.07 -1.25
C LEU A 396 -27.00 5.56 -1.51
N ARG A 397 -26.53 4.77 -0.53
CA ARG A 397 -26.42 3.32 -0.64
C ARG A 397 -27.78 2.63 -0.71
N GLU A 398 -28.78 3.07 0.06
CA GLU A 398 -30.15 2.55 -0.01
C GLU A 398 -30.83 2.81 -1.37
N VAL A 399 -30.45 3.91 -2.04
CA VAL A 399 -30.90 4.24 -3.39
C VAL A 399 -30.13 3.42 -4.43
N ARG A 400 -28.82 3.26 -4.27
CA ARG A 400 -27.97 2.48 -5.18
C ARG A 400 -28.31 0.99 -5.18
N ALA A 401 -28.68 0.43 -4.03
CA ALA A 401 -29.10 -0.97 -3.88
C ALA A 401 -30.39 -1.34 -4.67
N ARG A 402 -31.01 -0.39 -5.37
CA ARG A 402 -32.17 -0.61 -6.27
C ARG A 402 -31.80 -0.58 -7.76
N ARG A 403 -30.54 -0.25 -8.09
CA ARG A 403 -30.00 -0.32 -9.44
C ARG A 403 -29.61 -1.77 -9.77
N PRO A 404 -29.50 -2.16 -11.05
CA PRO A 404 -28.84 -3.41 -11.42
C PRO A 404 -27.40 -3.40 -10.91
N ALA A 405 -27.05 -4.34 -10.02
CA ALA A 405 -25.68 -4.51 -9.57
C ALA A 405 -24.81 -5.08 -10.71
N PRO A 406 -23.48 -4.87 -10.69
CA PRO A 406 -22.57 -5.61 -11.53
C PRO A 406 -22.63 -7.10 -11.22
N ALA A 407 -22.20 -7.95 -12.16
CA ALA A 407 -22.03 -9.36 -11.88
C ALA A 407 -20.93 -9.58 -10.83
N ARG A 408 -21.01 -10.67 -10.09
CA ARG A 408 -19.98 -11.12 -9.15
C ARG A 408 -19.40 -12.42 -9.67
N ASP A 409 -18.08 -12.54 -9.64
CA ASP A 409 -17.42 -13.81 -9.94
C ASP A 409 -17.31 -14.64 -8.65
N ASP A 410 -18.28 -15.53 -8.47
CA ASP A 410 -18.45 -16.37 -7.27
C ASP A 410 -17.34 -17.41 -7.05
N LYS A 411 -16.27 -17.44 -7.88
CA LYS A 411 -15.03 -18.19 -7.58
C LYS A 411 -14.46 -17.71 -6.24
N VAL A 412 -14.12 -18.64 -5.36
CA VAL A 412 -13.23 -18.40 -4.22
C VAL A 412 -11.83 -18.79 -4.65
N VAL A 413 -10.93 -17.80 -4.84
CA VAL A 413 -9.49 -18.03 -5.10
C VAL A 413 -8.74 -18.10 -3.77
N ALA A 414 -7.96 -19.16 -3.56
CA ALA A 414 -7.43 -19.47 -2.23
C ALA A 414 -6.34 -18.51 -1.76
N GLY A 415 -5.36 -18.18 -2.61
CA GLY A 415 -4.29 -17.23 -2.27
C GLY A 415 -4.83 -15.86 -1.85
N TRP A 416 -5.79 -15.33 -2.62
CA TRP A 416 -6.42 -14.02 -2.37
C TRP A 416 -7.21 -14.01 -1.06
N ASN A 417 -7.93 -15.09 -0.77
CA ASN A 417 -8.63 -15.26 0.51
C ASN A 417 -7.65 -15.42 1.69
N GLY A 418 -6.49 -16.06 1.50
CA GLY A 418 -5.41 -16.15 2.50
C GLY A 418 -4.77 -14.79 2.81
N LEU A 419 -4.47 -13.99 1.77
CA LEU A 419 -4.00 -12.60 1.90
C LEU A 419 -5.04 -11.72 2.62
N LEU A 420 -6.33 -11.94 2.35
CA LEU A 420 -7.41 -11.28 3.07
C LEU A 420 -7.45 -11.70 4.54
N ALA A 421 -7.19 -12.96 4.89
CA ALA A 421 -7.16 -13.42 6.28
C ALA A 421 -5.99 -12.78 7.07
N ASP A 422 -4.81 -12.59 6.48
CA ASP A 422 -3.69 -11.83 7.06
C ASP A 422 -4.08 -10.37 7.36
N SER A 423 -4.70 -9.71 6.38
CA SER A 423 -5.08 -8.30 6.47
C SER A 423 -6.29 -8.05 7.38
N LEU A 424 -7.30 -8.92 7.35
CA LEU A 424 -8.41 -8.92 8.32
C LEU A 424 -7.89 -9.12 9.74
N THR A 425 -6.98 -10.08 9.97
CA THR A 425 -6.40 -10.31 11.30
C THR A 425 -5.67 -9.07 11.81
N SER A 426 -4.82 -8.49 10.97
CA SER A 426 -4.06 -7.29 11.30
C SER A 426 -4.97 -6.09 11.60
N ALA A 427 -6.00 -5.87 10.77
CA ALA A 427 -7.00 -4.82 10.98
C ALA A 427 -7.83 -5.09 12.25
N ALA A 428 -8.27 -6.32 12.49
CA ALA A 428 -9.06 -6.70 13.66
C ALA A 428 -8.34 -6.36 14.97
N MET A 429 -7.05 -6.70 15.06
CA MET A 429 -6.23 -6.42 16.25
C MET A 429 -5.97 -4.92 16.44
N VAL A 430 -5.76 -4.18 15.34
CA VAL A 430 -5.56 -2.72 15.39
C VAL A 430 -6.83 -1.98 15.78
N PHE A 431 -7.97 -2.26 15.16
CA PHE A 431 -9.22 -1.55 15.45
C PHE A 431 -9.94 -2.09 16.69
N GLY A 432 -9.82 -3.39 16.98
CA GLY A 432 -10.51 -4.07 18.09
C GLY A 432 -11.85 -4.68 17.70
N GLU A 433 -11.93 -5.22 16.49
CA GLU A 433 -13.17 -5.65 15.85
C GLU A 433 -13.23 -7.19 15.81
N PRO A 434 -13.85 -7.86 16.80
CA PRO A 434 -13.80 -9.32 16.93
C PRO A 434 -14.50 -10.06 15.78
N GLU A 435 -15.48 -9.42 15.14
CA GLU A 435 -16.14 -9.94 13.94
C GLU A 435 -15.15 -10.14 12.78
N TRP A 436 -14.09 -9.32 12.68
CA TRP A 436 -13.10 -9.41 11.61
C TRP A 436 -12.13 -10.59 11.83
N LEU A 437 -11.84 -10.97 13.09
CA LEU A 437 -11.17 -12.24 13.40
C LEU A 437 -12.06 -13.43 13.04
N THR A 438 -13.36 -13.36 13.32
CA THR A 438 -14.32 -14.41 12.95
C THR A 438 -14.41 -14.58 11.42
N MET A 439 -14.38 -13.48 10.66
CA MET A 439 -14.29 -13.52 9.19
C MET A 439 -13.00 -14.23 8.73
N ALA A 440 -11.83 -13.84 9.26
CA ALA A 440 -10.55 -14.48 8.93
C ALA A 440 -10.54 -15.99 9.27
N ARG A 441 -11.10 -16.38 10.43
CA ARG A 441 -11.26 -17.79 10.84
C ARG A 441 -12.16 -18.56 9.86
N SER A 442 -13.31 -17.99 9.49
CA SER A 442 -14.27 -18.66 8.58
C SER A 442 -13.69 -18.88 7.18
N VAL A 443 -12.93 -17.91 6.67
CA VAL A 443 -12.18 -18.03 5.41
C VAL A 443 -11.20 -19.21 5.48
N LEU A 444 -10.40 -19.29 6.53
CA LEU A 444 -9.37 -20.32 6.66
C LEU A 444 -9.94 -21.73 6.90
N ASP A 445 -11.08 -21.87 7.56
CA ASP A 445 -11.81 -23.14 7.66
C ASP A 445 -12.45 -23.57 6.33
N TYR A 446 -13.02 -22.61 5.57
CA TYR A 446 -13.52 -22.90 4.21
C TYR A 446 -12.38 -23.34 3.29
N LEU A 447 -11.26 -22.60 3.27
CA LEU A 447 -10.09 -22.96 2.44
C LEU A 447 -9.53 -24.33 2.83
N TRP A 448 -9.36 -24.60 4.12
CA TRP A 448 -8.86 -25.89 4.60
C TRP A 448 -9.78 -27.07 4.20
N SER A 449 -11.09 -26.90 4.32
CA SER A 449 -12.06 -27.98 4.06
C SER A 449 -12.38 -28.19 2.57
N VAL A 450 -12.34 -27.14 1.74
CA VAL A 450 -12.72 -27.19 0.31
C VAL A 450 -11.52 -27.31 -0.62
N HIS A 451 -10.36 -26.73 -0.32
CA HIS A 451 -9.24 -26.64 -1.27
C HIS A 451 -8.16 -27.73 -1.13
N HIS A 452 -8.27 -28.63 -0.14
CA HIS A 452 -7.50 -29.89 -0.04
C HIS A 452 -5.96 -29.74 -0.10
N PHE A 453 -5.42 -28.70 0.54
CA PHE A 453 -3.97 -28.39 0.61
C PHE A 453 -3.08 -29.47 1.23
N ASP A 454 -3.67 -30.43 1.95
CA ASP A 454 -3.01 -31.59 2.55
C ASP A 454 -2.84 -32.77 1.57
N THR A 455 -3.21 -32.59 0.30
CA THR A 455 -3.20 -33.64 -0.74
C THR A 455 -2.35 -33.29 -1.97
N ASP A 456 -2.19 -34.23 -2.90
CA ASP A 456 -1.66 -33.98 -4.26
C ASP A 456 -2.71 -33.38 -5.22
N HIS A 457 -3.90 -33.03 -4.72
CA HIS A 457 -5.06 -32.55 -5.48
C HIS A 457 -5.60 -31.21 -4.96
N ALA A 458 -4.73 -30.41 -4.35
CA ALA A 458 -5.08 -29.07 -3.88
C ALA A 458 -5.56 -28.18 -5.05
N ALA A 459 -6.68 -27.47 -4.86
CA ALA A 459 -7.34 -26.69 -5.89
C ALA A 459 -7.15 -25.18 -5.69
N ARG A 460 -6.91 -24.44 -6.77
CA ARG A 460 -6.77 -22.97 -6.74
C ARG A 460 -8.10 -22.27 -6.49
N SER A 461 -9.10 -22.62 -7.28
CA SER A 461 -10.46 -22.08 -7.23
C SER A 461 -11.43 -23.06 -6.59
N SER A 462 -12.53 -22.54 -6.03
CA SER A 462 -13.74 -23.31 -5.77
C SER A 462 -14.98 -22.48 -6.11
N LEU A 463 -16.09 -23.14 -6.42
CA LEU A 463 -17.37 -22.49 -6.73
C LEU A 463 -18.47 -23.15 -5.91
N ALA A 464 -19.23 -22.35 -5.15
CA ALA A 464 -20.32 -22.81 -4.28
C ALA A 464 -19.93 -23.97 -3.33
N GLY A 465 -18.70 -23.96 -2.78
CA GLY A 465 -18.21 -25.00 -1.88
C GLY A 465 -17.64 -26.26 -2.56
N VAL A 466 -17.48 -26.25 -3.89
CA VAL A 466 -16.91 -27.36 -4.66
C VAL A 466 -15.58 -26.93 -5.28
N ALA A 467 -14.52 -27.69 -5.03
CA ALA A 467 -13.19 -27.49 -5.61
C ALA A 467 -13.23 -27.48 -7.15
N GLY A 468 -12.51 -26.53 -7.76
CA GLY A 468 -12.31 -26.47 -9.20
C GLY A 468 -11.28 -27.52 -9.71
N PRO A 469 -11.21 -27.74 -11.03
CA PRO A 469 -10.23 -28.64 -11.65
C PRO A 469 -8.82 -28.01 -11.76
N ALA A 470 -8.69 -26.72 -11.47
CA ALA A 470 -7.45 -25.98 -11.56
C ALA A 470 -6.53 -26.25 -10.34
N PRO A 471 -5.29 -26.71 -10.54
CA PRO A 471 -4.38 -27.02 -9.44
C PRO A 471 -3.95 -25.75 -8.71
N ALA A 472 -3.82 -25.84 -7.38
CA ALA A 472 -3.28 -24.76 -6.55
C ALA A 472 -1.83 -24.43 -6.94
N VAL A 473 -1.52 -23.14 -7.01
CA VAL A 473 -0.19 -22.60 -7.33
C VAL A 473 0.49 -22.04 -6.07
N LEU A 474 1.76 -21.64 -6.14
CA LEU A 474 2.56 -21.14 -5.02
C LEU A 474 1.83 -20.05 -4.20
N GLU A 475 1.14 -19.14 -4.88
CA GLU A 475 0.33 -18.07 -4.28
C GLU A 475 -0.73 -18.63 -3.30
N ASP A 476 -1.37 -19.74 -3.65
CA ASP A 476 -2.44 -20.34 -2.85
C ASP A 476 -1.88 -20.94 -1.55
N TYR A 477 -0.76 -21.67 -1.64
CA TYR A 477 -0.08 -22.23 -0.46
C TYR A 477 0.53 -21.12 0.41
N ALA A 478 1.18 -20.13 -0.19
CA ALA A 478 1.82 -19.04 0.52
C ALA A 478 0.80 -18.12 1.21
N GLY A 479 -0.28 -17.75 0.51
CA GLY A 479 -1.37 -16.92 1.04
C GLY A 479 -2.12 -17.62 2.18
N PHE A 480 -2.46 -18.90 2.04
CA PHE A 480 -3.07 -19.67 3.12
C PHE A 480 -2.15 -19.76 4.34
N ALA A 481 -0.87 -20.13 4.14
CA ALA A 481 0.08 -20.28 5.25
C ALA A 481 0.32 -18.95 5.98
N LEU A 482 0.42 -17.83 5.25
CA LEU A 482 0.56 -16.49 5.83
C LEU A 482 -0.67 -16.11 6.67
N GLY A 483 -1.88 -16.23 6.10
CA GLY A 483 -3.13 -15.91 6.81
C GLY A 483 -3.37 -16.79 8.04
N ALA A 484 -3.16 -18.10 7.92
CA ALA A 484 -3.30 -19.05 9.02
C ALA A 484 -2.28 -18.78 10.14
N ALA A 485 -1.01 -18.54 9.80
CA ALA A 485 0.01 -18.19 10.78
C ALA A 485 -0.30 -16.85 11.48
N ARG A 486 -0.74 -15.82 10.73
CA ARG A 486 -1.11 -14.52 11.32
C ARG A 486 -2.26 -14.66 12.31
N LEU A 487 -3.31 -15.41 11.94
CA LEU A 487 -4.46 -15.62 12.81
C LEU A 487 -4.11 -16.48 14.04
N ALA A 488 -3.30 -17.52 13.87
CA ALA A 488 -2.75 -18.31 14.97
C ALA A 488 -2.00 -17.43 15.99
N GLY A 489 -1.12 -16.53 15.51
CA GLY A 489 -0.44 -15.55 16.36
C GLY A 489 -1.39 -14.60 17.07
N ALA A 490 -2.43 -14.11 16.40
CA ALA A 490 -3.42 -13.21 17.03
C ALA A 490 -4.29 -13.90 18.09
N THR A 491 -4.56 -15.20 17.95
CA THR A 491 -5.57 -15.93 18.75
C THR A 491 -5.01 -16.96 19.73
N GLY A 492 -3.76 -17.38 19.58
CA GLY A 492 -3.19 -18.52 20.31
C GLY A 492 -3.62 -19.89 19.75
N ASP A 493 -4.23 -19.92 18.57
CA ASP A 493 -4.76 -21.13 17.94
C ASP A 493 -3.63 -21.98 17.31
N THR A 494 -3.27 -23.06 18.01
CA THR A 494 -2.22 -23.99 17.57
C THR A 494 -2.64 -24.83 16.37
N GLU A 495 -3.94 -25.11 16.18
CA GLU A 495 -4.41 -25.89 15.03
C GLU A 495 -4.19 -25.10 13.73
N LEU A 496 -4.46 -23.80 13.75
CA LEU A 496 -4.15 -22.91 12.62
C LEU A 496 -2.64 -22.83 12.34
N LEU A 497 -1.78 -22.90 13.37
CA LEU A 497 -0.33 -22.94 13.15
C LEU A 497 0.14 -24.28 12.55
N ASP A 498 -0.38 -25.40 13.03
CA ASP A 498 -0.08 -26.74 12.48
C ASP A 498 -0.55 -26.85 11.01
N ARG A 499 -1.73 -26.32 10.68
CA ARG A 499 -2.20 -26.18 9.30
C ARG A 499 -1.25 -25.29 8.49
N ALA A 500 -0.85 -24.12 9.02
CA ALA A 500 0.06 -23.20 8.33
C ALA A 500 1.42 -23.86 8.02
N VAL A 501 2.05 -24.53 8.99
CA VAL A 501 3.31 -25.26 8.83
C VAL A 501 3.18 -26.38 7.79
N THR A 502 2.06 -27.10 7.79
CA THR A 502 1.77 -28.18 6.84
C THR A 502 1.71 -27.68 5.39
N VAL A 503 0.91 -26.64 5.15
CA VAL A 503 0.74 -26.05 3.81
C VAL A 503 2.02 -25.35 3.35
N LEU A 504 2.72 -24.65 4.25
CA LEU A 504 4.03 -24.04 3.97
C LEU A 504 5.07 -25.09 3.53
N GLY A 505 5.15 -26.23 4.23
CA GLY A 505 6.05 -27.32 3.89
C GLY A 505 5.77 -27.93 2.52
N ARG A 506 4.49 -28.17 2.19
CA ARG A 506 4.05 -28.63 0.86
C ARG A 506 4.33 -27.61 -0.24
N GLY A 507 4.16 -26.32 0.05
CA GLY A 507 4.57 -25.24 -0.85
C GLY A 507 6.07 -25.26 -1.14
N VAL A 508 6.90 -25.45 -0.12
CA VAL A 508 8.36 -25.57 -0.27
C VAL A 508 8.77 -26.82 -1.07
N GLU A 509 8.05 -27.93 -0.90
CA GLU A 509 8.29 -29.20 -1.61
C GLU A 509 7.95 -29.11 -3.11
N LEU A 510 6.76 -28.60 -3.47
CA LEU A 510 6.24 -28.62 -4.84
C LEU A 510 6.82 -27.53 -5.74
N PHE A 511 7.17 -26.38 -5.16
CA PHE A 511 7.51 -25.15 -5.89
C PHE A 511 8.96 -24.70 -5.75
N GLY A 512 9.78 -25.35 -4.91
CA GLY A 512 11.19 -25.00 -4.75
C GLY A 512 11.97 -25.06 -6.06
N ALA A 513 12.88 -24.09 -6.26
CA ALA A 513 13.88 -24.08 -7.34
C ALA A 513 15.28 -24.37 -6.78
N ASP A 514 16.17 -24.91 -7.62
CA ASP A 514 17.53 -25.32 -7.24
C ASP A 514 18.41 -24.13 -6.81
N ASP A 515 18.16 -22.94 -7.37
CA ASP A 515 18.79 -21.66 -7.00
C ASP A 515 18.36 -21.13 -5.61
N GLY A 516 17.41 -21.80 -4.94
CA GLY A 516 16.86 -21.38 -3.64
C GLY A 516 15.63 -20.49 -3.74
N GLY A 517 15.22 -20.01 -4.92
CA GLY A 517 13.93 -19.36 -5.16
C GLY A 517 12.76 -20.34 -5.24
N PHE A 518 11.71 -19.94 -5.96
CA PHE A 518 10.56 -20.79 -6.28
C PHE A 518 10.13 -20.60 -7.74
N PHE A 519 9.37 -21.56 -8.24
CA PHE A 519 8.50 -21.45 -9.42
C PHE A 519 7.06 -21.21 -8.96
N ASP A 520 6.25 -20.49 -9.73
CA ASP A 520 4.90 -20.17 -9.27
C ASP A 520 3.95 -21.36 -9.43
N ALA A 521 4.14 -22.21 -10.45
CA ALA A 521 3.31 -23.38 -10.70
C ALA A 521 4.09 -24.69 -10.71
N GLN A 522 3.38 -25.82 -10.73
CA GLN A 522 3.97 -27.12 -11.11
C GLN A 522 4.25 -27.12 -12.62
N HIS A 523 4.96 -28.14 -13.13
CA HIS A 523 5.27 -28.22 -14.56
C HIS A 523 4.05 -28.73 -15.36
N ASP A 524 3.56 -27.92 -16.30
CA ASP A 524 2.60 -28.33 -17.34
C ASP A 524 3.36 -28.63 -18.64
N GLU A 525 3.28 -29.86 -19.15
CA GLU A 525 3.88 -30.28 -20.44
C GLU A 525 3.28 -29.53 -21.65
N ALA A 526 2.19 -28.79 -21.48
CA ALA A 526 1.62 -27.91 -22.50
C ALA A 526 2.33 -26.54 -22.60
N LEU A 527 3.13 -26.13 -21.62
CA LEU A 527 3.85 -24.86 -21.61
C LEU A 527 5.32 -25.05 -22.02
N PHE A 528 5.83 -24.12 -22.84
CA PHE A 528 7.22 -24.13 -23.33
C PHE A 528 8.26 -23.73 -22.26
N THR A 529 7.81 -23.19 -21.12
CA THR A 529 8.63 -22.92 -19.93
C THR A 529 7.78 -23.06 -18.67
N ARG A 530 8.40 -23.32 -17.51
CA ARG A 530 7.69 -23.39 -16.21
C ARG A 530 7.46 -21.98 -15.69
N ALA A 531 6.21 -21.66 -15.32
CA ALA A 531 5.83 -20.33 -14.86
C ALA A 531 6.66 -19.89 -13.64
N ARG A 532 7.28 -18.72 -13.78
CA ARG A 532 8.14 -18.09 -12.78
C ARG A 532 8.22 -16.58 -13.03
N GLN A 533 7.62 -15.81 -12.14
CA GLN A 533 7.58 -14.36 -12.16
C GLN A 533 8.01 -13.84 -10.78
N LEU A 534 9.16 -13.16 -10.75
CA LEU A 534 9.72 -12.58 -9.52
C LEU A 534 9.21 -11.16 -9.27
N ALA A 535 8.70 -10.49 -10.31
CA ALA A 535 8.10 -9.17 -10.23
C ALA A 535 6.61 -9.20 -9.82
N ASP A 536 6.11 -8.10 -9.30
CA ASP A 536 4.73 -7.93 -8.87
C ASP A 536 3.81 -7.65 -10.08
N GLU A 537 2.75 -8.46 -10.26
CA GLU A 537 1.74 -8.31 -11.33
C GLU A 537 0.37 -8.04 -10.72
N GLY A 538 0.06 -6.76 -10.46
CA GLY A 538 -1.13 -6.32 -9.71
C GLY A 538 -0.95 -6.51 -8.20
N GLY A 539 -0.59 -7.72 -7.76
CA GLY A 539 -0.21 -8.06 -6.39
C GLY A 539 1.25 -8.51 -6.24
N PRO A 540 1.72 -8.75 -4.99
CA PRO A 540 3.07 -9.25 -4.71
C PRO A 540 3.37 -10.57 -5.42
N SER A 541 4.58 -10.73 -5.97
CA SER A 541 5.01 -11.99 -6.56
C SER A 541 4.90 -13.15 -5.57
N ALA A 542 4.50 -14.35 -5.99
CA ALA A 542 4.21 -15.44 -5.05
C ALA A 542 5.47 -15.91 -4.29
N THR A 543 6.66 -15.71 -4.85
CA THR A 543 7.94 -15.83 -4.12
C THR A 543 8.02 -14.85 -2.94
N SER A 544 7.62 -13.58 -3.09
CA SER A 544 7.63 -12.60 -2.00
C SER A 544 6.59 -12.90 -0.90
N ILE A 545 5.42 -13.45 -1.27
CA ILE A 545 4.42 -13.95 -0.32
C ILE A 545 4.99 -15.15 0.45
N MET A 546 5.62 -16.10 -0.24
CA MET A 546 6.22 -17.29 0.38
C MET A 546 7.39 -16.94 1.32
N VAL A 547 8.28 -16.02 0.94
CA VAL A 547 9.32 -15.46 1.83
C VAL A 547 8.70 -14.86 3.09
N THR A 548 7.63 -14.08 2.94
CA THR A 548 6.92 -13.46 4.07
C THR A 548 6.26 -14.52 4.98
N ALA A 549 5.62 -15.55 4.41
CA ALA A 549 5.03 -16.66 5.14
C ALA A 549 6.07 -17.47 5.94
N LEU A 550 7.21 -17.79 5.30
CA LEU A 550 8.35 -18.47 5.92
C LEU A 550 8.90 -17.71 7.12
N GLN A 551 9.09 -16.39 6.99
CA GLN A 551 9.59 -15.54 8.08
C GLN A 551 8.59 -15.44 9.25
N VAL A 552 7.28 -15.36 8.98
CA VAL A 552 6.23 -15.35 10.02
C VAL A 552 6.17 -16.69 10.75
N VAL A 553 6.14 -17.81 10.03
CA VAL A 553 6.10 -19.16 10.64
C VAL A 553 7.39 -19.49 11.38
N ALA A 554 8.56 -19.07 10.89
CA ALA A 554 9.82 -19.14 11.64
C ALA A 554 9.73 -18.38 12.98
N GLY A 555 9.13 -17.18 12.98
CA GLY A 555 8.95 -16.36 14.17
C GLY A 555 7.97 -16.95 15.20
N LEU A 556 6.94 -17.68 14.75
CA LEU A 556 5.94 -18.32 15.64
C LEU A 556 6.37 -19.70 16.16
N THR A 557 7.15 -20.46 15.38
CA THR A 557 7.59 -21.82 15.73
C THR A 557 8.98 -21.87 16.36
N GLY A 558 9.78 -20.81 16.20
CA GLY A 558 11.22 -20.81 16.52
C GLY A 558 12.08 -21.63 15.54
N ASN A 559 11.48 -22.28 14.53
CA ASN A 559 12.24 -23.12 13.60
C ASN A 559 13.09 -22.26 12.65
N ARG A 560 14.42 -22.35 12.81
CA ARG A 560 15.40 -21.63 12.00
C ARG A 560 15.44 -22.13 10.54
N ASP A 561 15.04 -23.37 10.25
CA ASP A 561 15.05 -23.91 8.88
C ASP A 561 14.11 -23.13 7.94
N TRP A 562 13.00 -22.61 8.46
CA TRP A 562 12.09 -21.75 7.69
C TRP A 562 12.68 -20.37 7.40
N ALA A 563 13.38 -19.76 8.35
CA ALA A 563 14.12 -18.52 8.11
C ALA A 563 15.27 -18.74 7.11
N ASP A 564 15.97 -19.87 7.19
CA ASP A 564 17.04 -20.25 6.28
C ASP A 564 16.53 -20.68 4.89
N ARG A 565 15.23 -21.02 4.77
CA ARG A 565 14.54 -21.18 3.49
C ARG A 565 14.12 -19.84 2.89
N ALA A 566 13.74 -18.84 3.70
CA ALA A 566 13.44 -17.48 3.25
C ALA A 566 14.69 -16.78 2.70
N ARG A 567 15.78 -16.78 3.49
CA ARG A 567 17.08 -16.16 3.14
C ARG A 567 17.75 -16.70 1.87
N ARG A 568 17.31 -17.87 1.38
CA ARG A 568 17.76 -18.46 0.11
C ARG A 568 16.92 -18.06 -1.10
N ALA A 569 15.71 -17.54 -0.91
CA ALA A 569 14.86 -17.03 -2.00
C ALA A 569 15.01 -15.51 -2.21
N GLU A 570 15.39 -14.78 -1.17
CA GLU A 570 15.59 -13.31 -1.20
C GLU A 570 16.53 -12.81 -2.32
N PRO A 571 17.65 -13.48 -2.69
CA PRO A 571 18.53 -13.02 -3.77
C PRO A 571 17.87 -12.85 -5.15
N GLY A 572 16.87 -13.68 -5.48
CA GLY A 572 16.14 -13.54 -6.74
C GLY A 572 15.28 -12.27 -6.78
N LEU A 573 14.71 -11.88 -5.63
CA LEU A 573 13.96 -10.62 -5.51
C LEU A 573 14.89 -9.39 -5.62
N TRP A 574 16.11 -9.47 -5.08
CA TRP A 574 17.09 -8.38 -5.17
C TRP A 574 17.46 -8.03 -6.62
N GLN A 575 17.64 -9.04 -7.49
CA GLN A 575 17.94 -8.82 -8.91
C GLN A 575 16.86 -8.02 -9.66
N VAL A 576 15.59 -8.17 -9.26
CA VAL A 576 14.45 -7.39 -9.79
C VAL A 576 14.49 -5.95 -9.27
N LEU A 577 14.75 -5.78 -7.96
CA LEU A 577 14.79 -4.48 -7.31
C LEU A 577 15.92 -3.56 -7.81
N GLU A 578 17.11 -4.10 -8.04
CA GLU A 578 18.26 -3.34 -8.55
C GLU A 578 17.93 -2.67 -9.89
N GLN A 579 17.18 -3.37 -10.75
CA GLN A 579 16.66 -2.84 -12.02
C GLN A 579 15.53 -1.84 -11.76
N THR A 580 14.44 -2.28 -11.12
CA THR A 580 13.21 -1.50 -10.89
C THR A 580 12.73 -1.65 -9.45
N PRO A 581 12.94 -0.66 -8.56
CA PRO A 581 12.61 -0.78 -7.13
C PRO A 581 11.13 -1.00 -6.82
N LEU A 582 10.22 -0.56 -7.71
CA LEU A 582 8.78 -0.78 -7.59
C LEU A 582 8.31 -2.15 -8.12
N ALA A 583 9.20 -2.94 -8.73
CA ALA A 583 8.83 -4.21 -9.34
C ALA A 583 8.77 -5.38 -8.34
N SER A 584 9.16 -5.21 -7.07
CA SER A 584 8.69 -6.11 -6.01
C SER A 584 8.55 -5.38 -4.67
N GLY A 585 7.38 -4.82 -4.40
CA GLY A 585 7.14 -3.99 -3.21
C GLY A 585 7.33 -4.76 -1.91
N TRP A 586 6.88 -6.02 -1.85
CA TRP A 586 7.14 -6.89 -0.68
C TRP A 586 8.59 -7.40 -0.64
N GLY A 587 9.26 -7.60 -1.78
CA GLY A 587 10.70 -7.84 -1.81
C GLY A 587 11.50 -6.68 -1.19
N LEU A 588 11.18 -5.44 -1.56
CA LEU A 588 11.79 -4.23 -1.00
C LEU A 588 11.44 -4.05 0.48
N THR A 589 10.22 -4.41 0.88
CA THR A 589 9.77 -4.41 2.28
C THR A 589 10.65 -5.34 3.14
N GLN A 590 10.91 -6.59 2.71
CA GLN A 590 11.77 -7.49 3.48
C GLN A 590 13.22 -7.01 3.51
N LEU A 591 13.78 -6.59 2.37
CA LEU A 591 15.13 -6.01 2.29
C LEU A 591 15.30 -4.82 3.26
N ALA A 592 14.30 -3.93 3.34
CA ALA A 592 14.31 -2.81 4.27
C ALA A 592 14.25 -3.25 5.75
N ILE A 593 13.48 -4.29 6.09
CA ILE A 593 13.42 -4.84 7.45
C ILE A 593 14.77 -5.45 7.86
N ASP A 594 15.44 -6.18 6.96
CA ASP A 594 16.71 -6.83 7.28
C ASP A 594 17.91 -5.86 7.25
N ALA A 595 17.81 -4.76 6.50
CA ALA A 595 18.68 -3.60 6.66
C ALA A 595 18.51 -2.93 8.04
N GLN A 596 17.27 -2.72 8.51
CA GLN A 596 17.02 -2.25 9.88
C GLN A 596 17.52 -3.25 10.94
N ALA A 597 17.49 -4.55 10.67
CA ALA A 597 18.11 -5.57 11.54
C ALA A 597 19.63 -5.40 11.66
N THR A 598 20.31 -5.07 10.56
CA THR A 598 21.74 -4.74 10.56
C THR A 598 22.04 -3.46 11.35
N ALA A 599 21.13 -2.49 11.35
CA ALA A 599 21.16 -1.30 12.20
C ALA A 599 20.74 -1.56 13.67
N GLY A 600 20.55 -2.82 14.07
CA GLY A 600 20.19 -3.24 15.42
C GLY A 600 18.69 -3.22 15.74
N MET A 601 17.82 -2.87 14.78
CA MET A 601 16.36 -2.94 14.91
C MET A 601 15.82 -4.22 14.25
N GLY A 602 16.31 -5.38 14.70
CA GLY A 602 15.90 -6.68 14.16
C GLY A 602 14.41 -6.99 14.32
N ARG A 603 13.93 -7.97 13.55
CA ARG A 603 12.58 -8.55 13.66
C ARG A 603 12.34 -8.95 15.12
N ALA A 604 11.30 -8.40 15.74
CA ALA A 604 10.95 -8.71 17.13
C ALA A 604 10.06 -9.95 17.19
N GLN A 605 10.27 -10.78 18.21
CA GLN A 605 9.37 -11.85 18.62
C GLN A 605 8.67 -11.43 19.91
N VAL A 606 7.35 -11.46 19.94
CA VAL A 606 6.56 -11.05 21.11
C VAL A 606 5.63 -12.17 21.55
N ALA A 607 5.86 -12.70 22.74
CA ALA A 607 4.93 -13.62 23.40
C ALA A 607 4.06 -12.85 24.38
N ILE A 608 2.76 -12.79 24.11
CA ILE A 608 1.75 -12.13 24.93
C ILE A 608 1.08 -13.20 25.79
N VAL A 609 1.56 -13.35 27.02
CA VAL A 609 0.98 -14.27 27.99
C VAL A 609 -0.27 -13.62 28.59
N ASP A 610 -1.45 -14.21 28.37
CA ASP A 610 -2.69 -13.85 29.05
C ASP A 610 -3.29 -15.11 29.70
N PRO A 611 -3.47 -15.17 31.02
CA PRO A 611 -4.03 -16.35 31.69
C PRO A 611 -5.49 -16.65 31.31
N GLU A 612 -6.20 -15.68 30.71
CA GLU A 612 -7.53 -15.88 30.13
C GLU A 612 -7.49 -16.05 28.59
N SER A 613 -6.30 -15.99 27.96
CA SER A 613 -6.08 -16.12 26.52
C SER A 613 -7.00 -15.26 25.65
N ARG A 614 -7.12 -13.95 25.95
CA ARG A 614 -8.03 -13.03 25.26
C ARG A 614 -7.35 -12.34 24.06
N PRO A 615 -7.73 -12.65 22.79
CA PRO A 615 -7.07 -12.06 21.62
C PRO A 615 -7.11 -10.53 21.62
N MET A 616 -8.23 -9.96 22.02
CA MET A 616 -8.44 -8.50 22.02
C MET A 616 -8.12 -7.82 23.36
N GLY A 617 -7.33 -8.46 24.22
CA GLY A 617 -6.79 -7.85 25.43
C GLY A 617 -6.04 -6.55 25.13
N LEU A 618 -6.11 -5.57 26.05
CA LEU A 618 -5.55 -4.23 25.84
C LEU A 618 -4.05 -4.25 25.48
N LEU A 619 -3.29 -5.12 26.14
CA LEU A 619 -1.86 -5.29 25.88
C LEU A 619 -1.60 -5.90 24.49
N ALA A 620 -2.37 -6.92 24.10
CA ALA A 620 -2.25 -7.55 22.78
C ALA A 620 -2.53 -6.55 21.66
N ARG A 621 -3.66 -5.83 21.72
CA ARG A 621 -3.99 -4.76 20.76
C ARG A 621 -2.94 -3.65 20.74
N ALA A 622 -2.32 -3.33 21.89
CA ALA A 622 -1.25 -2.34 21.94
C ALA A 622 0.06 -2.83 21.27
N VAL A 623 0.43 -4.11 21.42
CA VAL A 623 1.56 -4.70 20.66
C VAL A 623 1.31 -4.58 19.16
N TRP A 624 0.15 -5.02 18.67
CA TRP A 624 -0.18 -4.98 17.24
C TRP A 624 -0.29 -3.55 16.68
N ARG A 625 -0.69 -2.57 17.49
CA ARG A 625 -0.64 -1.15 17.12
C ARG A 625 0.79 -0.61 17.07
N LEU A 626 1.61 -0.91 18.07
CA LEU A 626 2.90 -0.23 18.31
C LEU A 626 4.13 -0.92 17.73
N ALA A 627 4.06 -2.19 17.34
CA ALA A 627 5.23 -2.92 16.84
C ALA A 627 5.83 -2.31 15.56
N PRO A 628 7.16 -2.41 15.33
CA PRO A 628 7.75 -2.15 14.01
C PRO A 628 7.35 -3.24 13.00
N GLU A 629 7.44 -2.93 11.70
CA GLU A 629 7.18 -3.93 10.65
C GLU A 629 8.18 -5.11 10.73
N GLY A 630 7.74 -6.28 10.27
CA GLY A 630 8.51 -7.53 10.43
C GLY A 630 8.48 -8.15 11.85
N THR A 631 7.77 -7.53 12.80
CA THR A 631 7.51 -8.14 14.12
C THR A 631 6.54 -9.32 14.00
N VAL A 632 6.82 -10.38 14.74
CA VAL A 632 5.93 -11.53 14.92
C VAL A 632 5.44 -11.54 16.37
N ALA A 633 4.13 -11.63 16.56
CA ALA A 633 3.49 -11.64 17.87
C ALA A 633 2.54 -12.84 18.01
N ALA A 634 2.58 -13.50 19.16
CA ALA A 634 1.72 -14.62 19.53
C ALA A 634 0.99 -14.34 20.86
N LEU A 635 -0.28 -14.71 20.94
CA LEU A 635 -1.04 -14.86 22.19
C LEU A 635 -0.86 -16.27 22.75
N GLY A 636 -0.84 -16.44 24.08
CA GLY A 636 -0.92 -17.75 24.71
C GLY A 636 -1.19 -17.68 26.21
N THR A 637 -1.49 -18.82 26.81
CA THR A 637 -1.42 -19.02 28.26
C THR A 637 0.03 -19.15 28.73
N PRO A 638 0.31 -19.13 30.05
CA PRO A 638 1.62 -19.54 30.57
C PRO A 638 2.03 -20.92 30.04
N ASP A 639 3.30 -21.06 29.61
CA ASP A 639 3.86 -22.26 28.95
C ASP A 639 2.99 -22.86 27.82
N ALA A 640 2.34 -22.02 27.00
CA ALA A 640 1.49 -22.48 25.89
C ALA A 640 2.25 -23.38 24.88
N PRO A 641 1.72 -24.58 24.54
CA PRO A 641 2.32 -25.48 23.56
C PRO A 641 2.10 -25.01 22.11
N GLY A 642 2.67 -25.75 21.14
CA GLY A 642 2.48 -25.53 19.70
C GLY A 642 3.39 -24.46 19.09
N PHE A 643 3.61 -23.35 19.78
CA PHE A 643 4.48 -22.24 19.33
C PHE A 643 5.98 -22.48 19.62
N GLY A 644 6.45 -23.73 19.52
CA GLY A 644 7.84 -24.11 19.83
C GLY A 644 8.28 -23.67 21.22
N GLU A 645 9.41 -22.93 21.30
CA GLU A 645 9.93 -22.37 22.55
C GLU A 645 9.37 -20.96 22.89
N LEU A 646 8.46 -20.40 22.07
CA LEU A 646 8.04 -19.00 22.17
C LEU A 646 7.35 -18.64 23.50
N PHE A 647 6.75 -19.61 24.20
CA PHE A 647 6.13 -19.43 25.52
C PHE A 647 6.87 -20.17 26.65
N ALA A 648 7.97 -20.86 26.38
CA ALA A 648 8.66 -21.67 27.37
C ALA A 648 9.23 -20.79 28.50
N GLN A 649 8.88 -21.11 29.75
CA GLN A 649 9.27 -20.36 30.96
C GLN A 649 8.75 -18.91 30.97
N ARG A 650 7.61 -18.66 30.30
CA ARG A 650 6.94 -17.35 30.25
C ARG A 650 5.57 -17.47 30.92
N HIS A 651 5.29 -16.55 31.83
CA HIS A 651 4.11 -16.56 32.70
C HIS A 651 3.49 -15.17 32.79
N ASP A 652 2.28 -15.06 33.33
CA ASP A 652 1.75 -13.78 33.79
C ASP A 652 2.51 -13.26 35.01
N ILE A 653 2.52 -11.93 35.19
CA ILE A 653 3.07 -11.28 36.38
C ILE A 653 1.89 -10.80 37.23
N ASP A 654 1.79 -11.34 38.45
CA ASP A 654 0.73 -11.03 39.42
C ASP A 654 -0.72 -11.16 38.87
N GLY A 655 -0.96 -12.09 37.93
CA GLY A 655 -2.25 -12.28 37.27
C GLY A 655 -2.51 -11.34 36.09
N ALA A 656 -1.58 -10.45 35.74
CA ALA A 656 -1.73 -9.49 34.65
C ALA A 656 -1.17 -10.04 33.32
N PRO A 657 -1.86 -9.80 32.18
CA PRO A 657 -1.30 -10.09 30.87
C PRO A 657 0.09 -9.46 30.69
N THR A 658 1.03 -10.21 30.15
CA THR A 658 2.47 -9.89 30.16
C THR A 658 3.08 -10.14 28.78
N ALA A 659 3.69 -9.11 28.19
CA ALA A 659 4.38 -9.19 26.91
C ALA A 659 5.89 -9.38 27.11
N TYR A 660 6.39 -10.52 26.66
CA TYR A 660 7.82 -10.81 26.56
C TYR A 660 8.30 -10.47 25.15
N ILE A 661 9.19 -9.50 25.03
CA ILE A 661 9.70 -9.00 23.75
C ILE A 661 11.17 -9.39 23.62
N CYS A 662 11.51 -10.08 22.53
CA CYS A 662 12.88 -10.45 22.18
C CYS A 662 13.22 -9.99 20.76
N ARG A 663 14.50 -9.72 20.52
CA ARG A 663 15.08 -9.26 19.26
C ARG A 663 16.46 -9.90 19.12
N ASP A 664 16.65 -10.69 18.07
CA ASP A 664 17.73 -11.68 18.00
C ASP A 664 17.79 -12.52 19.30
N GLU A 665 18.98 -12.68 19.89
CA GLU A 665 19.21 -13.41 21.15
C GLU A 665 19.06 -12.52 22.40
N THR A 666 18.51 -11.31 22.27
CA THR A 666 18.30 -10.35 23.37
C THR A 666 16.81 -10.21 23.69
N CYS A 667 16.42 -10.58 24.91
CA CYS A 667 15.09 -10.28 25.47
C CYS A 667 15.13 -9.07 26.40
N PHE A 668 14.05 -8.29 26.43
CA PHE A 668 13.86 -7.15 27.32
C PHE A 668 13.06 -7.54 28.58
N ASP A 669 13.03 -6.66 29.58
CA ASP A 669 12.18 -6.84 30.77
C ASP A 669 10.70 -7.00 30.36
N PRO A 670 9.94 -7.95 30.97
CA PRO A 670 8.55 -8.20 30.56
C PRO A 670 7.62 -7.02 30.87
N VAL A 671 6.65 -6.77 29.99
CA VAL A 671 5.78 -5.58 30.04
C VAL A 671 4.33 -5.98 30.30
N THR A 672 3.78 -5.58 31.45
CA THR A 672 2.34 -5.65 31.76
C THR A 672 1.57 -4.38 31.39
N ASP A 673 2.25 -3.23 31.40
CA ASP A 673 1.68 -1.90 31.15
C ASP A 673 1.92 -1.49 29.68
N PHE A 674 0.84 -1.39 28.91
CA PHE A 674 0.88 -1.06 27.48
C PHE A 674 1.59 0.26 27.17
N THR A 675 1.64 1.22 28.11
CA THR A 675 2.33 2.50 27.92
C THR A 675 3.84 2.34 27.82
N ARG A 676 4.39 1.23 28.35
CA ARG A 676 5.82 0.93 28.37
C ARG A 676 6.32 0.12 27.17
N LEU A 677 5.42 -0.43 26.35
CA LEU A 677 5.76 -1.26 25.19
C LEU A 677 6.71 -0.57 24.19
N ARG A 678 6.69 0.76 24.10
CA ARG A 678 7.43 1.50 23.06
C ARG A 678 8.95 1.34 23.15
N ASP A 679 9.55 1.27 24.34
CA ASP A 679 11.01 1.04 24.46
C ASP A 679 11.40 -0.34 23.91
N PRO A 680 10.99 -1.49 24.48
CA PRO A 680 11.42 -2.80 24.00
C PRO A 680 11.02 -3.08 22.54
N LEU A 681 9.89 -2.56 22.04
CA LEU A 681 9.53 -2.72 20.62
C LEU A 681 10.49 -1.98 19.68
N TRP A 682 10.94 -0.77 19.99
CA TRP A 682 11.73 0.09 19.08
C TRP A 682 13.22 0.24 19.43
N ARG A 683 13.65 -0.23 20.61
CA ARG A 683 15.02 -0.13 21.08
C ARG A 683 15.97 -1.01 20.27
N ARG A 684 16.98 -0.37 19.69
CA ARG A 684 18.05 -1.04 18.95
C ARG A 684 18.93 -1.87 19.89
N VAL A 685 19.20 -3.11 19.49
CA VAL A 685 20.13 -4.03 20.14
C VAL A 685 21.50 -3.85 19.49
N VAL A 686 22.52 -3.51 20.28
CA VAL A 686 23.89 -3.42 19.77
C VAL A 686 24.45 -4.84 19.65
N ARG A 687 24.43 -5.40 18.43
CA ARG A 687 25.18 -6.62 18.13
C ARG A 687 26.67 -6.35 18.40
N ALA A 688 27.26 -7.10 19.34
CA ALA A 688 28.69 -7.01 19.61
C ALA A 688 29.46 -7.50 18.38
N SER A 689 30.26 -6.63 17.75
CA SER A 689 31.04 -6.97 16.56
C SER A 689 31.96 -8.15 16.86
N LEU A 690 31.68 -9.32 16.28
CA LEU A 690 32.57 -10.47 16.36
C LEU A 690 33.94 -10.08 15.79
N PRO A 691 35.05 -10.21 16.55
CA PRO A 691 36.36 -9.84 16.06
C PRO A 691 36.75 -10.76 14.90
N ALA A 692 37.07 -10.16 13.76
CA ALA A 692 37.34 -10.86 12.52
C ALA A 692 38.74 -11.54 12.50
N ASP A 693 38.95 -12.55 13.35
CA ASP A 693 40.12 -13.45 13.25
C ASP A 693 39.73 -14.94 13.32
N GLY A 694 39.32 -15.47 12.17
CA GLY A 694 39.19 -16.90 11.90
C GLY A 694 40.27 -17.44 10.95
N ARG A 695 41.26 -16.64 10.56
CA ARG A 695 42.28 -17.05 9.57
C ARG A 695 43.31 -17.96 10.24
N ARG A 696 43.01 -19.27 10.27
CA ARG A 696 43.94 -20.34 10.66
C ARG A 696 45.32 -20.12 10.02
N LYS A 697 46.28 -19.57 10.77
CA LYS A 697 47.67 -19.45 10.34
C LYS A 697 48.27 -20.85 10.22
N GLY A 698 48.37 -21.33 8.98
CA GLY A 698 48.99 -22.62 8.69
C GLY A 698 50.42 -22.66 9.21
N THR A 699 50.73 -23.66 10.01
CA THR A 699 52.08 -23.90 10.54
C THR A 699 53.07 -24.15 9.40
N ARG A 700 54.14 -23.36 9.33
CA ARG A 700 55.36 -23.69 8.58
C ARG A 700 56.58 -23.59 9.52
N PRO A 701 57.56 -24.48 9.38
CA PRO A 701 58.61 -24.67 10.39
C PRO A 701 59.69 -23.58 10.34
N ALA A 702 60.44 -23.47 11.43
CA ALA A 702 61.55 -22.54 11.57
C ALA A 702 62.73 -22.86 10.64
N HIS A 703 63.47 -21.82 10.27
CA HIS A 703 64.89 -21.91 9.93
C HIS A 703 65.65 -20.74 10.59
N ASP A 704 66.97 -20.86 10.60
CA ASP A 704 67.89 -20.26 11.57
C ASP A 704 68.78 -19.16 10.94
N HIS A 705 69.52 -18.45 11.81
CA HIS A 705 70.74 -17.68 11.60
C HIS A 705 70.67 -16.14 11.54
N GLY A 706 71.43 -15.51 12.45
CA GLY A 706 72.35 -14.42 12.06
C GLY A 706 72.14 -13.06 12.77
N PRO A 707 73.19 -12.46 13.38
CA PRO A 707 73.07 -11.20 14.13
C PRO A 707 73.89 -10.02 13.59
N GLY A 708 73.54 -8.80 14.04
CA GLY A 708 74.32 -7.56 13.89
C GLY A 708 73.48 -6.38 13.35
N ASP A 709 73.80 -5.11 13.61
CA ASP A 709 74.71 -4.52 14.62
C ASP A 709 74.26 -3.06 14.93
N ARG A 710 75.05 -2.29 15.68
CA ARG A 710 74.70 -1.00 16.32
C ARG A 710 74.82 0.25 15.42
N ALA A 711 74.06 1.31 15.76
CA ALA A 711 74.58 2.59 16.36
C ALA A 711 74.05 3.93 15.78
N HIS A 712 74.09 4.99 16.64
CA HIS A 712 74.11 6.46 16.39
C HIS A 712 73.00 7.12 15.53
N GLY A 713 72.35 8.26 15.86
CA GLY A 713 72.51 9.23 16.94
C GLY A 713 72.19 10.69 16.50
N ALA A 714 71.11 11.29 17.06
CA ALA A 714 70.94 12.74 17.39
C ALA A 714 70.95 13.84 16.27
N PRO A 715 70.56 15.12 16.57
CA PRO A 715 69.39 15.63 17.33
C PRO A 715 68.64 16.80 16.63
N GLY A 716 67.53 17.32 17.19
CA GLY A 716 66.88 18.56 16.70
C GLY A 716 65.67 19.11 17.50
N HIS A 717 65.92 20.19 18.26
CA HIS A 717 65.00 21.18 18.91
C HIS A 717 63.94 21.82 17.97
N ASP A 718 62.84 22.50 18.37
CA ASP A 718 62.03 22.78 19.61
C ASP A 718 60.71 23.47 19.09
N HIS A 719 59.49 23.42 19.65
CA HIS A 719 58.95 24.04 20.88
C HIS A 719 57.45 23.64 21.07
N GLY A 720 56.90 23.72 22.30
CA GLY A 720 55.46 23.61 22.65
C GLY A 720 54.86 24.94 23.17
N PRO A 721 53.86 24.98 24.09
CA PRO A 721 53.05 23.93 24.79
C PRO A 721 51.61 23.85 24.17
N ALA A 722 50.43 23.63 24.79
CA ALA A 722 49.84 23.43 26.15
C ALA A 722 48.53 22.61 25.99
N THR A 723 47.96 21.73 26.86
CA THR A 723 47.75 21.54 28.32
C THR A 723 46.48 22.21 28.92
N ASP A 724 45.69 21.62 29.85
CA ASP A 724 45.42 20.23 30.32
C ASP A 724 44.28 20.23 31.40
N GLY A 725 43.65 19.08 31.73
CA GLY A 725 42.79 18.82 32.93
C GLY A 725 41.26 19.13 32.79
N MET A 726 40.24 18.37 33.27
CA MET A 726 40.04 17.28 34.30
C MET A 726 39.69 17.81 35.73
N ARG A 727 38.67 17.36 36.52
CA ARG A 727 37.85 16.11 36.57
C ARG A 727 36.45 16.22 37.27
N VAL A 728 35.46 15.44 36.80
CA VAL A 728 34.26 14.76 37.42
C VAL A 728 33.69 15.19 38.80
N MET A 729 32.35 15.33 38.87
CA MET A 729 31.45 14.96 40.01
C MET A 729 29.99 14.76 39.51
N SER A 730 29.07 14.17 40.29
CA SER A 730 27.75 13.67 39.82
C SER A 730 26.56 13.91 40.76
N HIS A 731 25.37 14.18 40.20
CA HIS A 731 24.05 14.11 40.87
C HIS A 731 22.95 13.78 39.84
N VAL A 732 21.79 13.29 40.32
CA VAL A 732 20.62 12.92 39.50
C VAL A 732 19.46 13.88 39.80
N ALA A 733 18.83 14.41 38.75
CA ALA A 733 17.56 15.14 38.80
C ALA A 733 16.72 14.73 37.59
N THR A 734 15.40 14.70 37.73
CA THR A 734 14.45 14.27 36.69
C THR A 734 13.78 15.48 36.04
N ASP A 735 14.46 16.09 35.06
CA ASP A 735 13.85 17.09 34.19
C ASP A 735 13.74 16.56 32.75
N LYS A 736 12.52 16.66 32.18
CA LYS A 736 12.39 16.74 30.73
C LYS A 736 12.85 18.15 30.34
N PRO A 737 13.68 18.33 29.29
CA PRO A 737 14.10 19.68 28.90
C PRO A 737 12.87 20.49 28.49
N ARG A 738 12.72 21.67 29.09
CA ARG A 738 11.60 22.61 28.85
C ARG A 738 11.89 23.49 27.64
N PHE A 739 10.86 24.09 27.05
CA PHE A 739 11.05 25.09 25.99
C PHE A 739 11.43 26.44 26.62
N GLU A 740 12.62 26.99 26.35
CA GLU A 740 13.09 28.28 26.90
C GLU A 740 12.46 29.49 26.20
N TRP A 741 11.14 29.64 26.36
CA TRP A 741 10.29 30.66 25.73
C TRP A 741 10.79 32.11 25.93
N ARG A 742 11.53 32.39 27.00
CA ARG A 742 12.12 33.70 27.32
C ARG A 742 13.15 34.21 26.31
N THR A 743 13.60 33.37 25.39
CA THR A 743 14.56 33.72 24.32
C THR A 743 13.90 33.91 22.95
N LEU A 744 12.60 33.64 22.83
CA LEU A 744 11.84 33.87 21.60
C LEU A 744 11.37 35.33 21.46
N ARG A 745 10.88 35.65 20.27
CA ARG A 745 10.12 36.88 20.02
C ARG A 745 8.71 36.77 20.58
N THR A 746 8.10 37.93 20.83
CA THR A 746 6.74 38.06 21.33
C THR A 746 5.78 38.41 20.19
N ALA A 747 4.73 37.60 20.02
CA ALA A 747 3.65 37.85 19.08
C ALA A 747 2.57 38.73 19.75
N GLU A 748 2.54 40.03 19.41
CA GLU A 748 1.61 41.01 19.99
C GLU A 748 0.45 41.34 19.03
N PHE A 749 -0.71 40.69 19.22
CA PHE A 749 -1.88 40.89 18.38
C PHE A 749 -2.65 42.18 18.72
N GLY A 750 -2.12 43.32 18.29
CA GLY A 750 -2.68 44.66 18.54
C GLY A 750 -2.26 45.25 19.89
N PHE A 751 -2.70 46.47 20.21
CA PHE A 751 -2.33 47.14 21.46
C PHE A 751 -3.07 46.57 22.70
N PRO A 752 -2.49 46.63 23.91
CA PRO A 752 -3.12 46.11 25.13
C PRO A 752 -4.50 46.72 25.41
N GLY A 753 -5.45 45.86 25.78
CA GLY A 753 -6.86 46.16 26.03
C GLY A 753 -7.77 45.16 25.31
N ASP A 754 -9.08 45.38 25.41
CA ASP A 754 -10.15 44.50 24.92
C ASP A 754 -9.93 43.94 23.50
N GLN A 755 -9.31 44.72 22.60
CA GLN A 755 -9.00 44.28 21.24
C GLN A 755 -7.89 43.23 21.18
N ARG A 756 -6.78 43.41 21.92
CA ARG A 756 -5.73 42.37 22.02
C ARG A 756 -6.29 41.14 22.70
N ASP A 757 -7.03 41.29 23.80
CA ASP A 757 -7.56 40.13 24.52
C ASP A 757 -8.56 39.33 23.66
N ALA A 758 -9.38 39.99 22.83
CA ALA A 758 -10.23 39.31 21.86
C ALA A 758 -9.44 38.61 20.74
N LEU A 759 -8.38 39.23 20.21
CA LEU A 759 -7.52 38.62 19.18
C LEU A 759 -6.70 37.44 19.72
N VAL A 760 -6.21 37.56 20.95
CA VAL A 760 -5.47 36.51 21.65
C VAL A 760 -6.40 35.36 22.04
N ALA A 761 -7.64 35.63 22.45
CA ALA A 761 -8.67 34.61 22.62
C ALA A 761 -8.93 33.86 21.29
N ALA A 762 -9.03 34.57 20.17
CA ALA A 762 -9.17 33.97 18.84
C ALA A 762 -7.95 33.12 18.41
N VAL A 763 -6.73 33.51 18.81
CA VAL A 763 -5.51 32.69 18.57
C VAL A 763 -5.51 31.44 19.46
N LEU A 764 -5.97 31.58 20.69
CA LEU A 764 -6.08 30.48 21.65
C LEU A 764 -7.16 29.48 21.25
N ASP A 765 -8.34 29.93 20.83
CA ASP A 765 -9.45 29.05 20.40
C ASP A 765 -9.24 28.44 19.00
N GLY A 766 -8.42 29.08 18.16
CA GLY A 766 -8.04 28.61 16.83
C GLY A 766 -8.80 29.27 15.67
N THR A 767 -9.68 30.24 15.94
CA THR A 767 -10.35 31.03 14.89
C THR A 767 -9.40 32.03 14.22
N LYS A 768 -8.37 32.52 14.93
CA LYS A 768 -7.25 33.28 14.35
C LYS A 768 -6.04 32.37 14.13
N THR A 769 -5.79 32.02 12.88
CA THR A 769 -4.65 31.20 12.41
C THR A 769 -3.79 31.91 11.35
N ALA A 770 -4.10 33.18 11.08
CA ALA A 770 -3.28 34.05 10.24
C ALA A 770 -3.24 35.48 10.80
N THR A 771 -2.24 36.25 10.37
CA THR A 771 -2.11 37.69 10.64
C THR A 771 -1.34 38.38 9.52
N SER A 772 -1.32 39.71 9.51
CA SER A 772 -0.73 40.48 8.42
C SER A 772 -0.03 41.76 8.89
N GLU A 773 1.07 42.14 8.24
CA GLU A 773 1.77 43.39 8.48
C GLU A 773 2.29 43.98 7.15
N PRO A 774 2.33 45.31 6.96
CA PRO A 774 2.98 45.93 5.80
C PRO A 774 4.46 45.54 5.70
N LEU A 775 4.91 45.19 4.49
CA LEU A 775 6.30 44.80 4.21
C LEU A 775 7.34 45.84 4.64
N ASP A 776 6.94 47.11 4.72
CA ASP A 776 7.82 48.19 5.16
C ASP A 776 8.21 48.06 6.65
N GLY A 777 7.38 47.45 7.50
CA GLY A 777 7.68 47.16 8.91
C GLY A 777 8.96 46.33 9.05
N TYR A 778 9.00 45.18 8.38
CA TYR A 778 10.16 44.28 8.32
C TYR A 778 11.42 45.01 7.82
N ARG A 779 11.30 45.78 6.74
CA ARG A 779 12.42 46.52 6.14
C ARG A 779 13.04 47.57 7.07
N ARG A 780 12.25 48.20 7.95
CA ARG A 780 12.76 49.20 8.93
C ARG A 780 13.59 48.56 10.04
N HIS A 781 13.35 47.29 10.31
CA HIS A 781 14.09 46.50 11.29
C HIS A 781 15.20 45.63 10.65
N ASP A 782 15.44 45.79 9.34
CA ASP A 782 16.41 45.02 8.54
C ASP A 782 16.14 43.50 8.57
N LEU A 783 14.86 43.12 8.57
CA LEU A 783 14.36 41.74 8.59
C LEU A 783 13.82 41.33 7.21
N ASP A 784 14.00 40.06 6.83
CA ASP A 784 13.30 39.44 5.71
C ASP A 784 12.09 38.64 6.23
N PRO A 785 10.86 38.87 5.74
CA PRO A 785 9.69 38.07 6.11
C PRO A 785 9.85 36.56 5.87
N GLY A 786 10.66 36.16 4.88
CA GLY A 786 10.92 34.75 4.57
C GLY A 786 11.57 33.99 5.72
N ASP A 787 12.40 34.67 6.52
CA ASP A 787 13.08 34.10 7.69
C ASP A 787 12.12 33.82 8.86
N GLU A 788 10.85 34.21 8.78
CA GLU A 788 9.83 33.83 9.77
C GLU A 788 9.26 32.43 9.57
N LEU A 789 9.40 31.81 8.39
CA LEU A 789 8.78 30.52 8.12
C LEU A 789 9.37 29.41 9.00
N GLY A 790 8.52 28.89 9.90
CA GLY A 790 8.91 27.85 10.85
C GLY A 790 9.45 28.37 12.19
N ASN A 791 9.61 29.68 12.37
CA ASN A 791 9.93 30.30 13.66
C ASN A 791 8.82 30.06 14.68
N TYR A 792 9.21 30.10 15.95
CA TYR A 792 8.29 30.06 17.09
C TYR A 792 8.25 31.42 17.78
N GLU A 793 7.06 31.89 18.12
CA GLU A 793 6.83 33.14 18.84
C GLU A 793 5.88 32.93 20.02
N VAL A 794 6.06 33.71 21.07
CA VAL A 794 5.26 33.62 22.31
C VAL A 794 4.12 34.63 22.24
N VAL A 795 2.89 34.13 22.24
CA VAL A 795 1.67 34.96 22.26
C VAL A 795 1.44 35.47 23.67
N VAL A 796 1.24 36.78 23.82
CA VAL A 796 0.97 37.42 25.12
C VAL A 796 -0.38 38.14 25.16
N ASP A 797 -0.98 38.17 26.34
CA ASP A 797 -2.21 38.92 26.63
C ASP A 797 -1.94 40.44 26.83
N SER A 798 -2.99 41.19 27.23
CA SER A 798 -2.85 42.63 27.55
C SER A 798 -2.15 42.94 28.88
N LEU A 799 -1.83 41.92 29.68
CA LEU A 799 -0.95 42.00 30.84
C LEU A 799 0.49 41.57 30.49
N ASN A 800 0.77 41.33 29.20
CA ASN A 800 2.00 40.79 28.65
C ASN A 800 2.41 39.42 29.24
N GLN A 801 1.44 38.62 29.69
CA GLN A 801 1.68 37.26 30.18
C GLN A 801 1.67 36.27 29.01
N PRO A 802 2.61 35.30 28.95
CA PRO A 802 2.64 34.29 27.89
C PRO A 802 1.47 33.31 28.04
N VAL A 803 0.65 33.21 27.01
CA VAL A 803 -0.58 32.39 27.02
C VAL A 803 -0.57 31.28 25.96
N ALA A 804 0.22 31.43 24.89
CA ALA A 804 0.44 30.37 23.91
C ALA A 804 1.81 30.51 23.24
N LEU A 805 2.23 29.45 22.56
CA LEU A 805 3.30 29.46 21.57
C LEU A 805 2.65 29.35 20.18
N ILE A 806 3.03 30.17 19.21
CA ILE A 806 2.68 29.94 17.80
C ILE A 806 3.93 29.49 17.04
N ARG A 807 3.72 28.71 15.98
CA ARG A 807 4.72 28.48 14.94
C ARG A 807 4.20 29.00 13.61
N ILE A 808 4.94 29.88 12.96
CA ILE A 808 4.64 30.32 11.60
C ILE A 808 4.75 29.11 10.66
N ASN A 809 3.69 28.82 9.90
CA ASN A 809 3.58 27.65 9.03
C ASN A 809 3.42 28.03 7.54
N SER A 810 3.18 29.30 7.25
CA SER A 810 3.13 29.84 5.89
C SER A 810 3.48 31.32 5.92
N VAL A 811 4.21 31.78 4.90
CA VAL A 811 4.53 33.19 4.67
C VAL A 811 4.27 33.47 3.19
N ALA A 812 3.57 34.56 2.89
CA ALA A 812 3.41 35.08 1.54
C ALA A 812 3.48 36.61 1.58
N THR A 813 4.03 37.24 0.54
CA THR A 813 3.99 38.71 0.39
C THR A 813 3.21 39.05 -0.88
N VAL A 814 2.10 39.77 -0.74
CA VAL A 814 1.18 40.11 -1.84
C VAL A 814 0.73 41.57 -1.73
N PRO A 815 0.29 42.21 -2.83
CA PRO A 815 -0.46 43.46 -2.74
C PRO A 815 -1.69 43.31 -1.85
N LEU A 816 -2.07 44.36 -1.12
CA LEU A 816 -3.28 44.41 -0.31
C LEU A 816 -4.54 44.03 -1.14
N ALA A 817 -4.53 44.38 -2.43
CA ALA A 817 -5.52 44.04 -3.47
C ALA A 817 -5.76 42.54 -3.65
N ASP A 818 -4.71 41.74 -3.45
CA ASP A 818 -4.66 40.32 -3.80
C ASP A 818 -4.78 39.40 -2.56
N VAL A 819 -4.91 39.97 -1.36
CA VAL A 819 -5.21 39.20 -0.14
C VAL A 819 -6.54 38.48 -0.31
N ASP A 820 -6.50 37.15 -0.28
CA ASP A 820 -7.65 36.31 -0.59
C ASP A 820 -8.66 36.17 0.58
N GLN A 821 -9.81 35.58 0.28
CA GLN A 821 -10.88 35.37 1.26
C GLN A 821 -10.51 34.33 2.34
N ALA A 822 -9.55 33.43 2.07
CA ALA A 822 -9.10 32.41 3.01
C ALA A 822 -8.10 32.97 4.04
N HIS A 823 -7.25 33.93 3.67
CA HIS A 823 -6.48 34.72 4.64
C HIS A 823 -7.43 35.64 5.44
N ALA A 824 -8.34 36.34 4.75
CA ALA A 824 -9.28 37.27 5.40
C ALA A 824 -10.13 36.61 6.49
N ALA A 825 -10.56 35.36 6.28
CA ALA A 825 -11.27 34.57 7.29
C ALA A 825 -10.33 34.12 8.45
N ARG A 826 -9.12 33.63 8.14
CA ARG A 826 -8.13 33.14 9.12
C ARG A 826 -7.52 34.24 10.00
N ASP A 827 -7.69 35.51 9.65
CA ASP A 827 -7.34 36.65 10.51
C ASP A 827 -8.20 36.73 11.80
N GLY A 828 -9.30 35.99 11.89
CA GLY A 828 -10.05 35.75 13.14
C GLY A 828 -10.96 36.88 13.59
N ARG A 829 -10.92 38.06 12.96
CA ARG A 829 -11.83 39.20 13.24
C ARG A 829 -13.25 39.04 12.68
N GLY A 830 -13.62 37.86 12.17
CA GLY A 830 -14.97 37.56 11.68
C GLY A 830 -15.33 38.19 10.33
N PHE A 831 -14.34 38.62 9.54
CA PHE A 831 -14.56 39.14 8.19
C PHE A 831 -15.13 38.05 7.27
N THR A 832 -16.23 38.35 6.56
CA THR A 832 -16.88 37.38 5.68
C THR A 832 -16.42 37.45 4.23
N THR A 833 -15.73 38.54 3.83
CA THR A 833 -15.11 38.70 2.51
C THR A 833 -13.74 39.38 2.61
N ALA A 834 -12.88 39.15 1.60
CA ALA A 834 -11.58 39.83 1.50
C ALA A 834 -11.70 41.36 1.42
N ALA A 835 -12.75 41.87 0.76
CA ALA A 835 -13.01 43.30 0.68
C ALA A 835 -13.34 43.92 2.05
N GLN A 836 -14.11 43.23 2.91
CA GLN A 836 -14.37 43.70 4.28
C GLN A 836 -13.09 43.73 5.12
N TRP A 837 -12.27 42.67 5.02
CA TRP A 837 -10.97 42.62 5.67
C TRP A 837 -10.08 43.77 5.20
N ARG A 838 -10.01 44.04 3.89
CA ARG A 838 -9.20 45.10 3.31
C ARG A 838 -9.62 46.48 3.79
N THR A 839 -10.88 46.85 3.63
CA THR A 839 -11.37 48.16 4.05
C THR A 839 -11.12 48.39 5.55
N ALA A 840 -11.30 47.37 6.40
CA ALA A 840 -11.00 47.48 7.82
C ALA A 840 -9.48 47.59 8.14
N HIS A 841 -8.59 47.07 7.28
CA HIS A 841 -7.14 47.27 7.40
C HIS A 841 -6.72 48.64 6.90
N GLU A 842 -7.25 49.11 5.77
CA GLU A 842 -7.04 50.46 5.26
C GLU A 842 -7.52 51.50 6.28
N GLU A 843 -8.74 51.37 6.80
CA GLU A 843 -9.30 52.25 7.84
C GLU A 843 -8.45 52.24 9.14
N PHE A 844 -7.96 51.07 9.57
CA PHE A 844 -7.15 50.95 10.79
C PHE A 844 -5.76 51.57 10.62
N TRP A 845 -4.99 51.12 9.62
CA TRP A 845 -3.61 51.55 9.41
C TRP A 845 -3.51 53.01 8.93
N ASN A 846 -4.52 53.53 8.21
CA ASN A 846 -4.56 54.92 7.77
C ASN A 846 -5.15 55.89 8.82
N SER A 847 -5.62 55.40 9.97
CA SER A 847 -6.20 56.25 11.01
C SER A 847 -5.15 57.14 11.69
N ASP A 848 -5.50 58.40 11.94
CA ASP A 848 -4.60 59.39 12.56
C ASP A 848 -4.09 58.96 13.95
N ASP A 849 -4.93 58.28 14.73
CA ASP A 849 -4.58 57.78 16.07
C ASP A 849 -3.57 56.61 16.02
N PHE A 850 -3.72 55.71 15.04
CA PHE A 850 -2.77 54.61 14.85
C PHE A 850 -1.43 55.10 14.27
N ARG A 851 -1.49 55.96 13.24
CA ARG A 851 -0.32 56.66 12.67
C ARG A 851 0.43 57.46 13.74
N ALA A 852 -0.27 58.17 14.63
CA ALA A 852 0.33 58.91 15.73
C ALA A 852 1.01 58.00 16.78
N LYS A 853 0.44 56.80 17.05
CA LYS A 853 1.05 55.80 17.96
C LYS A 853 2.28 55.13 17.36
N LEU A 854 2.32 54.92 16.04
CA LEU A 854 3.52 54.51 15.31
C LEU A 854 4.57 55.64 15.16
N GLY A 855 4.19 56.89 15.40
CA GLY A 855 5.05 58.07 15.21
C GLY A 855 5.19 58.51 13.74
N GLU A 856 4.39 57.95 12.83
CA GLU A 856 4.54 58.12 11.38
C GLU A 856 3.24 58.57 10.69
N PRO A 857 3.04 59.90 10.49
CA PRO A 857 1.83 60.45 9.89
C PRO A 857 1.73 60.26 8.35
N THR A 858 2.67 59.56 7.72
CA THR A 858 2.77 59.44 6.25
C THR A 858 2.69 58.01 5.71
N LEU A 859 2.49 57.00 6.57
CA LEU A 859 2.29 55.61 6.13
C LEU A 859 0.86 55.44 5.61
N GLU A 860 0.70 55.19 4.31
CA GLU A 860 -0.60 55.00 3.67
C GLU A 860 -0.68 53.62 2.98
N LEU A 861 -1.66 52.82 3.42
CA LEU A 861 -2.05 51.57 2.79
C LEU A 861 -3.13 51.82 1.74
N GLY A 862 -3.02 51.12 0.62
CA GLY A 862 -4.07 50.91 -0.36
C GLY A 862 -3.81 49.63 -1.15
N ASP A 863 -4.66 49.33 -2.13
CA ASP A 863 -4.63 48.10 -2.96
C ASP A 863 -3.20 47.65 -3.39
N ASP A 864 -2.34 48.54 -3.90
CA ASP A 864 -0.98 48.19 -4.36
C ASP A 864 0.06 47.97 -3.23
N THR A 865 -0.25 48.27 -1.96
CA THR A 865 0.72 48.19 -0.86
C THR A 865 1.10 46.73 -0.57
N PRO A 866 2.40 46.34 -0.58
CA PRO A 866 2.80 44.97 -0.26
C PRO A 866 2.61 44.64 1.23
N ILE A 867 1.85 43.59 1.50
CA ILE A 867 1.55 43.07 2.83
C ILE A 867 2.17 41.68 2.98
N VAL A 868 2.84 41.46 4.10
CA VAL A 868 3.27 40.14 4.57
C VAL A 868 2.06 39.47 5.21
N LEU A 869 1.71 38.29 4.70
CA LEU A 869 0.68 37.40 5.23
C LEU A 869 1.36 36.23 5.93
N LEU A 870 1.21 36.15 7.24
CA LEU A 870 1.67 35.02 8.05
C LEU A 870 0.49 34.10 8.35
N GLY A 871 0.64 32.81 8.10
CA GLY A 871 -0.19 31.76 8.69
C GLY A 871 0.58 31.03 9.79
N PHE A 872 -0.10 30.59 10.84
CA PHE A 872 0.54 29.93 11.98
C PHE A 872 -0.33 28.84 12.62
N ARG A 873 0.33 27.96 13.37
CA ARG A 873 -0.30 26.94 14.24
C ARG A 873 -0.04 27.30 15.69
N THR A 874 -1.11 27.43 16.48
CA THR A 874 -1.04 27.65 17.94
C THR A 874 -0.76 26.33 18.68
N TYR A 875 0.00 26.42 19.76
CA TYR A 875 0.27 25.40 20.77
C TYR A 875 0.02 26.03 22.15
N ARG A 876 -0.75 25.35 22.99
CA ARG A 876 -1.16 25.83 24.32
C ARG A 876 -0.22 25.31 25.41
N PRO A 877 -0.23 25.89 26.63
CA PRO A 877 0.53 25.37 27.76
C PRO A 877 0.18 23.90 28.03
N GLY A 878 1.20 23.04 28.09
CA GLY A 878 1.09 21.58 28.20
C GLY A 878 1.30 20.81 26.90
N ASP A 879 1.21 21.46 25.73
CA ASP A 879 1.50 20.82 24.43
C ASP A 879 3.00 20.46 24.31
N VAL A 880 3.30 19.43 23.53
CA VAL A 880 4.68 18.96 23.28
C VAL A 880 5.16 19.42 21.90
N VAL A 881 6.20 20.23 21.88
CA VAL A 881 6.77 20.89 20.69
C VAL A 881 8.27 20.60 20.63
N ALA A 882 8.75 20.06 19.50
CA ALA A 882 10.15 19.67 19.30
C ALA A 882 10.75 18.75 20.40
N GLY A 883 9.91 17.97 21.10
CA GLY A 883 10.32 17.11 22.22
C GLY A 883 10.29 17.79 23.61
N HIS A 884 10.05 19.09 23.65
CA HIS A 884 9.92 19.90 24.86
C HIS A 884 8.44 20.10 25.22
N VAL A 885 8.13 20.29 26.50
CA VAL A 885 6.79 20.77 26.90
C VAL A 885 6.76 22.30 26.80
N VAL A 886 5.72 22.86 26.20
CA VAL A 886 5.39 24.29 26.27
C VAL A 886 4.89 24.58 27.68
N ASP A 887 5.76 25.14 28.52
CA ASP A 887 5.45 25.43 29.92
C ASP A 887 5.86 26.87 30.26
N PHE A 888 4.94 27.62 30.87
CA PHE A 888 5.13 28.99 31.31
C PHE A 888 5.14 29.11 32.85
N SER A 889 5.20 27.99 33.59
CA SER A 889 5.14 27.93 35.06
C SER A 889 6.13 28.83 35.82
N ASP A 890 7.22 29.23 35.16
CA ASP A 890 8.30 30.01 35.78
C ASP A 890 7.99 31.52 35.78
N VAL A 891 6.79 31.93 35.33
CA VAL A 891 6.24 33.29 35.46
C VAL A 891 5.83 33.57 36.92
N PRO A 892 6.35 34.63 37.57
CA PRO A 892 6.05 34.92 38.98
C PRO A 892 4.63 35.46 39.25
N GLY A 893 3.65 34.55 39.34
CA GLY A 893 2.29 34.81 39.85
C GLY A 893 1.31 35.41 38.83
N ALA A 894 -0.01 35.45 39.08
CA ALA A 894 -0.83 34.90 40.18
C ALA A 894 -0.29 35.07 41.61
#